data_AF-A0A8J8SCF0-F1
#
_entry.id   AF-A0A8J8SCF0-F1
#
_cell.length_a   1.000
_cell.length_b   1.000
_cell.length_c   1.000
_cell.angle_alpha   90.00
_cell.angle_beta   90.00
_cell.angle_gamma   90.00
#
_symmetry.space_group_name_H-M   'P 1'
#
loop_
_entity.id
_entity.type
_entity.pdbx_description
1 polymer ?
#
loop_
_entity_poly.entity_id
_entity_poly.type
_entity_poly.pdbx_seq_one_letter_code
_entity_poly.pdbx_strand_id
1 'polypeptide(L)'
;MNSLRVPIPKIDFNPPVYYCKRATKPFVLDGNLHKEFWEDAPFTSLFVDIEGDSKPKPYMDTQVKMLWDDENFYFGGILHGEEIWATLTERDCVIFHDNDFEIFIDPDSDTHGYFEFEMNAFNTVWDLFLTKPYRDTGGRPLNGWDIKGLQSAVKIKGKINEINPDNKYWMVEVVIPFDSLKEMAPKSQKPQVGDYYRVNFSRVQWHVDAVDGKYVKKDRPEENWVWSPTGLVNIHYPELWGFVFFTDKGENYDLPEVEYLKWELRKYYYYEHRYYDRYGSFTTDITALDMEMETSICPRIEISSRSFEISCLTKDGSKQVVIYQEGKTSVLEQEEYEKKLRKVPYSLMQEMSESEQECMKFLYEFMPLSDIADYDPKLFLQFVRHSLWVKENMPWGDIIDHNDFLNYVLHFRVNNEDLEFYSSVFYEELAPRIKGLTMEEAAIEVNYWCFEKATYQSTNSRTGSPFTVIKNAFGRCGEESTFVVAALRSVGIPARQCYTPRWSHCDDNHAWVEVYTEKGWRFLGACEPEVQLNHGWFRLPASKAMLIHSRVLSNRCSDEVITKQTDRMTEINVLSHYAETKKITVSIKDENNCPVQDAIVRFEVVNYCEFYPIAQLKTDAKGNVSFVTGLGDLMIYVYKGNSFTYSKMDVSHEEHKVLTLKDEIPMASDIENWIMIPPKGGIEEEQPYAEEEMQEQKRRNDKAVEQRKAFEETFFNETTSKEEAKRFLLLNEEISECLVKARGNHKEILTFLDDSSQDELYLKVKLLKALPQKDLSDILALDLEEHFAYSIKYRDDWEEDIFVEYIMNPRIWIEKIRLYRKEILAFFTEEQKKCFREEPLELKRWMESNLYLIKDKEYSNLNTSPTGMLKVRGGNKISHNIFFVAVLRSLGIPAKIEKTDGKLAYYKNRQWQFIYEDENVDSKEVSKLILTRDNSHVEYYKNYTVSRFENGYYKTLELDEIPWEDNKVEYTLEEGYYRVITANRQHDESNRVRVVNCQIIKDQSTTVPLILDKGNNEKKQVAVKDYSLISKNNEQCNLYEFIDTKRIVCWIKPGAEPTEHLLNEIIELKEAYGQLSKEVILLIQHVEEFNDPTLMKACKEVSSLKVLIESSFSLDDIYEGFNMKDCRLPLAMIAEDRQGIFGWCGYQVGIGQLLIESIND
;
A
#
# COMPACT_ATOMS: atom_id res chain seq x y z
N MET A 1 20.40 47.82 9.33
CA MET A 1 20.23 46.37 9.16
C MET A 1 19.25 45.95 10.23
N ASN A 2 18.06 45.47 9.86
CA ASN A 2 17.08 45.02 10.85
C ASN A 2 17.69 43.83 11.61
N SER A 3 17.73 43.88 12.93
CA SER A 3 18.17 42.74 13.76
C SER A 3 17.20 41.58 13.54
N LEU A 4 17.72 40.41 13.15
CA LEU A 4 16.92 39.17 13.09
C LEU A 4 16.33 38.88 14.47
N ARG A 5 15.07 38.43 14.53
CA ARG A 5 14.43 38.03 15.79
C ARG A 5 15.09 36.79 16.39
N VAL A 6 15.50 35.87 15.53
CA VAL A 6 16.23 34.65 15.88
C VAL A 6 17.60 34.70 15.19
N PRO A 7 18.66 35.11 15.90
CA PRO A 7 20.02 35.12 15.36
C PRO A 7 20.50 33.72 14.98
N ILE A 8 21.26 33.63 13.89
CA ILE A 8 21.91 32.38 13.46
C ILE A 8 23.28 32.27 14.13
N PRO A 9 23.56 31.18 14.88
CA PRO A 9 24.89 30.91 15.43
C PRO A 9 25.98 30.86 14.37
N LYS A 10 27.15 31.42 14.68
CA LYS A 10 28.34 31.39 13.79
C LYS A 10 29.34 30.35 14.27
N ILE A 11 28.89 29.12 14.40
CA ILE A 11 29.73 28.01 14.86
C ILE A 11 29.29 26.68 14.24
N ASP A 12 30.24 25.78 14.03
CA ASP A 12 29.95 24.41 13.61
C ASP A 12 29.44 23.58 14.78
N PHE A 13 28.61 22.56 14.48
CA PHE A 13 28.12 21.64 15.50
C PHE A 13 29.21 20.67 15.93
N ASN A 14 29.92 21.06 16.99
CA ASN A 14 30.93 20.24 17.64
C ASN A 14 30.85 20.38 19.17
N PRO A 15 29.70 20.06 19.78
CA PRO A 15 29.56 20.15 21.23
C PRO A 15 30.50 19.18 21.95
N PRO A 16 31.14 19.59 23.06
CA PRO A 16 32.04 18.74 23.82
C PRO A 16 31.27 17.62 24.53
N VAL A 17 31.94 16.49 24.75
CA VAL A 17 31.39 15.31 25.43
C VAL A 17 32.12 15.10 26.75
N TYR A 18 31.37 14.81 27.82
CA TYR A 18 31.88 14.47 29.14
C TYR A 18 31.28 13.14 29.63
N TYR A 19 32.14 12.21 30.05
CA TYR A 19 31.72 10.93 30.62
C TYR A 19 31.70 11.04 32.15
N CYS A 20 30.51 11.31 32.69
CA CYS A 20 30.26 11.50 34.11
C CYS A 20 30.32 10.17 34.84
N LYS A 21 31.35 9.98 35.66
CA LYS A 21 31.55 8.74 36.40
C LYS A 21 30.67 8.69 37.63
N ARG A 22 30.27 7.48 37.99
CA ARG A 22 29.57 7.23 39.24
C ARG A 22 30.50 7.51 40.43
N ALA A 23 30.01 8.25 41.41
CA ALA A 23 30.72 8.53 42.64
C ALA A 23 30.88 7.24 43.46
N THR A 24 32.11 6.92 43.86
CA THR A 24 32.45 5.72 44.65
C THR A 24 32.99 6.04 46.04
N LYS A 25 33.20 7.33 46.32
CA LYS A 25 33.81 7.85 47.54
C LYS A 25 32.80 8.75 48.28
N PRO A 26 32.91 8.91 49.61
CA PRO A 26 32.01 9.78 50.37
C PRO A 26 32.13 11.26 49.99
N PHE A 27 30.99 11.94 49.86
CA PHE A 27 30.93 13.38 49.60
C PHE A 27 30.78 14.18 50.91
N VAL A 28 31.51 15.30 51.02
CA VAL A 28 31.35 16.29 52.08
C VAL A 28 31.31 17.65 51.42
N LEU A 29 30.23 18.41 51.58
CA LEU A 29 30.09 19.72 50.95
C LEU A 29 30.93 20.78 51.69
N ASP A 30 32.00 21.28 51.06
CA ASP A 30 32.88 22.30 51.65
C ASP A 30 33.49 23.29 50.63
N GLY A 31 33.08 23.18 49.36
CA GLY A 31 33.54 24.01 48.25
C GLY A 31 34.94 23.62 47.74
N ASN A 32 35.58 22.59 48.30
CA ASN A 32 36.97 22.24 47.99
C ASN A 32 37.08 21.06 47.03
N LEU A 33 37.66 21.29 45.85
CA LEU A 33 37.90 20.22 44.86
C LEU A 33 39.16 19.38 45.15
N HIS A 34 40.03 19.82 46.05
CA HIS A 34 41.24 19.09 46.42
C HIS A 34 40.95 18.05 47.52
N LYS A 35 40.14 17.04 47.20
CA LYS A 35 39.77 15.92 48.09
C LYS A 35 39.52 14.63 47.32
N GLU A 36 39.56 13.50 48.03
CA GLU A 36 39.47 12.15 47.44
C GLU A 36 38.23 11.97 46.55
N PHE A 37 37.09 12.56 46.91
CA PHE A 37 35.84 12.48 46.16
C PHE A 37 36.01 12.86 44.67
N TRP A 38 36.75 13.93 44.38
CA TRP A 38 36.93 14.46 43.03
C TRP A 38 38.13 13.89 42.28
N GLU A 39 38.94 13.06 42.92
CA GLU A 39 40.23 12.59 42.39
C GLU A 39 40.07 11.84 41.06
N ASP A 40 39.02 11.01 40.95
CA ASP A 40 38.76 10.16 39.78
C ASP A 40 37.92 10.83 38.68
N ALA A 41 37.40 12.03 38.96
CA ALA A 41 36.60 12.83 38.04
C ALA A 41 37.52 13.64 37.11
N PRO A 42 37.41 13.50 35.77
CA PRO A 42 38.16 14.31 34.83
C PRO A 42 37.70 15.76 34.85
N PHE A 43 38.57 16.71 34.49
CA PHE A 43 38.12 18.07 34.20
C PHE A 43 37.53 18.14 32.79
N THR A 44 36.58 19.06 32.58
CA THR A 44 36.21 19.54 31.25
C THR A 44 37.42 20.16 30.54
N SER A 45 37.32 20.41 29.23
CA SER A 45 38.20 21.37 28.58
C SER A 45 38.11 22.75 29.26
N LEU A 46 39.16 23.54 29.09
CA LEU A 46 39.16 24.95 29.50
C LEU A 46 38.01 25.69 28.81
N PHE A 47 37.39 26.60 29.55
CA PHE A 47 36.37 27.47 28.98
C PHE A 47 36.97 28.33 27.87
N VAL A 48 36.14 28.64 26.88
CA VAL A 48 36.45 29.51 25.75
C VAL A 48 35.50 30.69 25.77
N ASP A 49 35.74 31.71 24.93
CA ASP A 49 34.75 32.77 24.73
C ASP A 49 33.44 32.17 24.16
N ILE A 50 32.29 32.69 24.57
CA ILE A 50 30.97 32.23 24.11
C ILE A 50 30.80 32.29 22.59
N GLU A 51 31.49 33.22 21.91
CA GLU A 51 31.53 33.34 20.46
C GLU A 51 32.59 32.41 19.79
N GLY A 52 33.21 31.52 20.56
CA GLY A 52 34.19 30.54 20.11
C GLY A 52 35.53 31.16 19.68
N ASP A 53 36.21 30.52 18.73
CA ASP A 53 37.53 30.95 18.24
C ASP A 53 37.52 32.28 17.47
N SER A 54 36.34 32.89 17.27
CA SER A 54 36.21 34.23 16.71
C SER A 54 36.70 35.34 17.66
N LYS A 55 36.89 35.00 18.94
CA LYS A 55 37.38 35.87 20.00
C LYS A 55 38.65 35.31 20.65
N PRO A 56 39.46 36.16 21.33
CA PRO A 56 40.58 35.68 22.11
C PRO A 56 40.14 34.69 23.19
N LYS A 57 41.01 33.73 23.51
CA LYS A 57 40.78 32.83 24.64
C LYS A 57 40.70 33.62 25.96
N PRO A 58 39.92 33.14 26.94
CA PRO A 58 39.89 33.72 28.29
C PRO A 58 41.29 33.91 28.87
N TYR A 59 41.50 35.04 29.54
CA TYR A 59 42.78 35.32 30.23
C TYR A 59 42.86 34.66 31.63
N MET A 60 41.81 33.94 32.01
CA MET A 60 41.67 33.26 33.29
C MET A 60 41.02 31.90 33.06
N ASP A 61 41.71 30.86 33.50
CA ASP A 61 41.27 29.48 33.30
C ASP A 61 40.04 29.16 34.17
N THR A 62 39.07 28.47 33.57
CA THR A 62 37.93 27.87 34.27
C THR A 62 37.71 26.46 33.76
N GLN A 63 37.50 25.50 34.68
CA GLN A 63 37.17 24.10 34.36
C GLN A 63 36.22 23.52 35.40
N VAL A 64 35.49 22.48 35.01
CA VAL A 64 34.48 21.81 35.85
C VAL A 64 34.75 20.31 35.92
N LYS A 65 34.42 19.70 37.05
CA LYS A 65 34.32 18.25 37.26
C LYS A 65 32.87 17.89 37.53
N MET A 66 32.47 16.70 37.08
CA MET A 66 31.13 16.17 37.31
C MET A 66 31.20 14.72 37.78
N LEU A 67 30.35 14.38 38.74
CA LEU A 67 30.11 13.01 39.22
C LEU A 67 28.61 12.82 39.45
N TRP A 68 28.15 11.58 39.53
CA TRP A 68 26.74 11.29 39.83
C TRP A 68 26.58 10.06 40.73
N ASP A 69 25.44 9.93 41.39
CA ASP A 69 25.03 8.69 42.06
C ASP A 69 23.54 8.41 41.84
N ASP A 70 22.92 7.58 42.69
CA ASP A 70 21.50 7.23 42.56
C ASP A 70 20.52 8.36 42.87
N GLU A 71 20.98 9.43 43.52
CA GLU A 71 20.16 10.53 44.03
C GLU A 71 20.56 11.89 43.45
N ASN A 72 21.85 12.11 43.19
CA ASN A 72 22.42 13.43 42.98
C ASN A 72 23.34 13.51 41.75
N PHE A 73 23.32 14.70 41.16
CA PHE A 73 24.27 15.17 40.17
C PHE A 73 25.22 16.19 40.84
N TYR A 74 26.51 15.87 40.88
CA TYR A 74 27.54 16.67 41.53
C TYR A 74 28.34 17.47 40.51
N PHE A 75 28.56 18.75 40.81
CA PHE A 75 29.39 19.66 40.03
C PHE A 75 30.48 20.27 40.91
N GLY A 76 31.68 20.38 40.36
CA GLY A 76 32.82 20.99 41.01
C GLY A 76 33.59 21.91 40.07
N GLY A 77 33.48 23.23 40.23
CA GLY A 77 34.13 24.22 39.38
C GLY A 77 35.35 24.86 40.03
N ILE A 78 36.41 25.13 39.26
CA ILE A 78 37.53 25.97 39.68
C ILE A 78 37.68 27.15 38.71
N LEU A 79 37.61 28.37 39.27
CA LEU A 79 37.68 29.62 38.52
C LEU A 79 38.98 30.33 38.95
N HIS A 80 40.00 30.27 38.09
CA HIS A 80 41.27 30.95 38.33
C HIS A 80 41.14 32.45 38.10
N GLY A 81 41.88 33.24 38.88
CA GLY A 81 41.90 34.68 38.74
C GLY A 81 42.22 35.39 40.05
N GLU A 82 42.84 36.56 39.92
CA GLU A 82 43.13 37.42 41.07
C GLU A 82 41.94 38.33 41.42
N GLU A 83 41.01 38.51 40.48
CA GLU A 83 39.84 39.41 40.53
C GLU A 83 38.60 38.73 41.17
N ILE A 84 38.71 38.35 42.44
CA ILE A 84 37.60 37.72 43.19
C ILE A 84 36.65 38.80 43.71
N TRP A 85 35.55 39.01 42.99
CA TRP A 85 34.61 40.12 43.21
C TRP A 85 33.15 39.63 43.23
N ALA A 86 32.39 40.04 44.25
CA ALA A 86 30.96 39.76 44.40
C ALA A 86 30.32 40.81 45.33
N THR A 87 29.08 41.22 45.06
CA THR A 87 28.35 42.25 45.83
C THR A 87 26.95 41.82 46.24
N LEU A 88 26.35 40.88 45.51
CA LEU A 88 24.99 40.38 45.73
C LEU A 88 24.96 39.31 46.83
N THR A 89 23.97 39.41 47.72
CA THR A 89 23.83 38.51 48.89
C THR A 89 22.42 37.97 49.08
N GLU A 90 21.43 38.47 48.33
CA GLU A 90 20.05 38.02 48.41
C GLU A 90 19.84 36.85 47.47
N ARG A 91 19.26 35.75 47.97
CA ARG A 91 18.90 34.60 47.13
C ARG A 91 17.86 35.03 46.09
N ASP A 92 17.95 34.47 44.89
CA ASP A 92 17.07 34.72 43.75
C ASP A 92 17.09 36.16 43.20
N CYS A 93 18.13 36.93 43.52
CA CYS A 93 18.46 38.13 42.76
C CYS A 93 19.23 37.78 41.49
N VAL A 94 19.18 38.65 40.48
CA VAL A 94 19.85 38.44 39.18
C VAL A 94 21.38 38.46 39.38
N ILE A 95 22.04 37.29 39.37
CA ILE A 95 23.41 37.11 39.86
C ILE A 95 24.48 37.61 38.88
N PHE A 96 24.27 37.48 37.57
CA PHE A 96 25.24 37.90 36.52
C PHE A 96 25.72 39.36 36.59
N HIS A 97 25.15 40.21 37.44
CA HIS A 97 25.70 41.54 37.71
C HIS A 97 27.01 41.53 38.51
N ASP A 98 27.34 40.41 39.16
CA ASP A 98 28.64 40.08 39.76
C ASP A 98 29.49 39.17 38.85
N ASN A 99 30.73 38.86 39.25
CA ASN A 99 31.40 37.68 38.69
C ASN A 99 30.75 36.43 39.25
N ASP A 100 30.39 35.50 38.39
CA ASP A 100 29.63 34.32 38.79
C ASP A 100 30.04 33.04 38.05
N PHE A 101 29.38 31.96 38.44
CA PHE A 101 29.46 30.65 37.82
C PHE A 101 28.06 30.11 37.60
N GLU A 102 27.79 29.63 36.39
CA GLU A 102 26.48 29.20 35.96
C GLU A 102 26.48 27.73 35.49
N ILE A 103 25.37 27.02 35.69
CA ILE A 103 25.11 25.65 35.24
C ILE A 103 23.78 25.63 34.48
N PHE A 104 23.79 25.03 33.30
CA PHE A 104 22.63 24.87 32.44
C PHE A 104 22.38 23.39 32.16
N ILE A 105 21.13 22.93 32.26
CA ILE A 105 20.78 21.51 32.09
C ILE A 105 19.49 21.37 31.28
N ASP A 106 19.56 20.70 30.12
CA ASP A 106 18.42 20.21 29.34
C ASP A 106 18.45 18.66 29.38
N PRO A 107 17.55 18.03 30.16
CA PRO A 107 17.59 16.58 30.39
C PRO A 107 17.15 15.69 29.23
N ASP A 108 16.30 16.15 28.31
CA ASP A 108 15.76 15.31 27.22
C ASP A 108 16.26 15.73 25.82
N SER A 109 17.07 16.79 25.75
CA SER A 109 17.65 17.31 24.52
C SER A 109 16.58 17.80 23.54
N ASP A 110 15.43 18.27 24.02
CA ASP A 110 14.35 18.82 23.19
C ASP A 110 14.47 20.35 22.97
N THR A 111 15.45 20.97 23.65
CA THR A 111 15.78 22.41 23.74
C THR A 111 14.79 23.29 24.49
N HIS A 112 13.83 22.69 25.17
CA HIS A 112 12.81 23.31 26.01
C HIS A 112 12.88 22.73 27.43
N GLY A 113 12.12 23.32 28.36
CA GLY A 113 12.01 22.79 29.72
C GLY A 113 13.35 22.59 30.45
N TYR A 114 14.26 23.55 30.34
CA TYR A 114 15.61 23.43 30.87
C TYR A 114 15.84 24.28 32.12
N PHE A 115 16.87 23.93 32.85
CA PHE A 115 17.23 24.48 34.16
C PHE A 115 18.45 25.37 34.04
N GLU A 116 18.47 26.42 34.86
CA GLU A 116 19.58 27.34 35.00
C GLU A 116 19.84 27.59 36.48
N PHE A 117 21.12 27.65 36.83
CA PHE A 117 21.62 27.87 38.17
C PHE A 117 22.80 28.84 38.07
N GLU A 118 22.79 29.91 38.85
CA GLU A 118 23.86 30.91 38.95
C GLU A 118 24.33 31.02 40.41
N MET A 119 25.64 31.25 40.60
CA MET A 119 26.18 31.62 41.91
C MET A 119 27.37 32.57 41.84
N ASN A 120 27.47 33.48 42.80
CA ASN A 120 28.66 34.32 42.95
C ASN A 120 29.63 33.79 44.02
N ALA A 121 30.77 34.48 44.20
CA ALA A 121 31.79 34.10 45.18
C ALA A 121 31.33 34.15 46.66
N PHE A 122 30.18 34.76 46.97
CA PHE A 122 29.56 34.69 48.31
C PHE A 122 28.73 33.42 48.53
N ASN A 123 28.63 32.53 47.53
CA ASN A 123 27.68 31.41 47.51
C ASN A 123 26.22 31.90 47.53
N THR A 124 25.95 33.10 47.00
CA THR A 124 24.59 33.57 46.75
C THR A 124 24.09 32.90 45.49
N VAL A 125 22.92 32.27 45.56
CA VAL A 125 22.40 31.42 44.49
C VAL A 125 21.14 32.05 43.89
N TRP A 126 21.00 31.89 42.58
CA TRP A 126 19.75 32.05 41.86
C TRP A 126 19.54 30.84 40.95
N ASP A 127 18.40 30.18 41.07
CA ASP A 127 18.02 29.05 40.24
C ASP A 127 16.66 29.31 39.63
N LEU A 128 16.49 28.87 38.38
CA LEU A 128 15.31 29.16 37.60
C LEU A 128 15.05 28.08 36.54
N PHE A 129 13.82 28.11 36.04
CA PHE A 129 13.33 27.20 35.01
C PHE A 129 12.88 27.96 33.77
N LEU A 130 13.30 27.50 32.60
CA LEU A 130 12.89 28.04 31.32
C LEU A 130 12.05 27.02 30.55
N THR A 131 10.78 27.38 30.32
CA THR A 131 9.89 26.57 29.48
C THR A 131 10.34 26.54 28.02
N LYS A 132 11.01 27.60 27.56
CA LYS A 132 11.58 27.74 26.21
C LYS A 132 12.67 28.83 26.19
N PRO A 133 13.58 28.84 25.21
CA PRO A 133 14.58 29.90 25.03
C PRO A 133 14.00 31.31 24.88
N TYR A 134 14.75 32.34 25.32
CA TYR A 134 14.34 33.75 25.21
C TYR A 134 14.10 34.24 23.77
N ARG A 135 14.84 33.67 22.80
CA ARG A 135 14.69 34.00 21.37
C ARG A 135 13.35 33.53 20.80
N ASP A 136 12.77 32.49 21.40
CA ASP A 136 11.53 31.89 20.97
C ASP A 136 10.34 32.63 21.57
N THR A 137 9.35 32.94 20.73
CA THR A 137 8.26 33.87 21.05
C THR A 137 7.61 33.54 22.41
N GLY A 138 7.77 34.46 23.37
CA GLY A 138 7.16 34.35 24.70
C GLY A 138 8.03 33.65 25.77
N GLY A 139 9.28 33.32 25.48
CA GLY A 139 10.23 32.77 26.47
C GLY A 139 10.44 33.73 27.65
N ARG A 140 10.18 33.24 28.86
CA ARG A 140 10.39 33.97 30.13
C ARG A 140 10.84 32.99 31.20
N PRO A 141 11.70 33.43 32.13
CA PRO A 141 12.17 32.59 33.20
C PRO A 141 11.11 32.51 34.30
N LEU A 142 10.95 31.34 34.90
CA LEU A 142 10.14 31.16 36.10
C LEU A 142 11.01 31.38 37.34
N ASN A 143 11.22 32.64 37.72
CA ASN A 143 12.07 33.01 38.85
C ASN A 143 11.60 32.51 40.22
N GLY A 144 10.32 32.11 40.35
CA GLY A 144 9.78 31.58 41.61
C GLY A 144 9.91 30.06 41.76
N TRP A 145 10.64 29.41 40.85
CA TRP A 145 10.88 27.97 40.87
C TRP A 145 12.26 27.70 41.49
N ASP A 146 12.33 26.75 42.41
CA ASP A 146 13.57 26.32 43.07
C ASP A 146 13.92 24.87 42.73
N ILE A 147 15.20 24.58 42.57
CA ILE A 147 15.79 23.24 42.60
C ILE A 147 15.65 22.70 44.04
N LYS A 148 14.65 21.84 44.26
CA LYS A 148 14.42 21.25 45.58
C LYS A 148 15.62 20.40 46.02
N GLY A 149 16.09 20.66 47.23
CA GLY A 149 17.21 19.93 47.83
C GLY A 149 18.59 20.32 47.31
N LEU A 150 18.69 21.42 46.55
CA LEU A 150 19.94 22.04 46.11
C LEU A 150 20.88 22.31 47.29
N GLN A 151 22.16 22.00 47.11
CA GLN A 151 23.20 22.33 48.08
C GLN A 151 24.40 22.93 47.34
N SER A 152 25.00 23.96 47.92
CA SER A 152 26.17 24.62 47.33
C SER A 152 27.17 25.10 48.38
N ALA A 153 28.45 25.16 48.00
CA ALA A 153 29.50 25.74 48.82
C ALA A 153 30.61 26.36 47.97
N VAL A 154 31.27 27.40 48.52
CA VAL A 154 32.38 28.11 47.88
C VAL A 154 33.64 28.04 48.75
N LYS A 155 34.78 27.74 48.14
CA LYS A 155 36.11 27.82 48.76
C LYS A 155 37.00 28.80 48.01
N ILE A 156 37.54 29.80 48.71
CA ILE A 156 38.40 30.82 48.10
C ILE A 156 39.85 30.66 48.55
N LYS A 157 40.77 30.76 47.59
CA LYS A 157 42.20 31.01 47.84
C LYS A 157 42.46 32.50 47.59
N GLY A 158 42.37 33.29 48.66
CA GLY A 158 42.42 34.74 48.60
C GLY A 158 41.42 35.40 49.56
N LYS A 159 40.97 36.60 49.21
CA LYS A 159 39.88 37.34 49.87
C LYS A 159 38.95 37.97 48.85
N ILE A 160 37.64 37.85 49.06
CA ILE A 160 36.61 38.49 48.21
C ILE A 160 36.66 40.01 48.40
N ASN A 161 36.54 40.77 47.31
CA ASN A 161 36.46 42.23 47.28
C ASN A 161 37.69 42.99 47.82
N GLU A 162 38.79 42.29 48.11
CA GLU A 162 40.07 42.88 48.54
C GLU A 162 41.14 42.55 47.50
N ILE A 163 41.95 43.56 47.15
CA ILE A 163 43.15 43.34 46.33
C ILE A 163 44.20 42.65 47.21
N ASN A 164 44.46 41.37 46.96
CA ASN A 164 45.36 40.57 47.77
C ASN A 164 46.27 39.72 46.86
N PRO A 165 47.62 39.76 47.04
CA PRO A 165 48.55 38.94 46.25
C PRO A 165 48.31 37.42 46.37
N ASP A 166 47.63 36.97 47.43
CA ASP A 166 47.22 35.57 47.63
C ASP A 166 45.93 35.19 46.86
N ASN A 167 45.26 36.14 46.20
CA ASN A 167 44.12 35.82 45.33
C ASN A 167 44.60 35.00 44.14
N LYS A 168 44.07 33.77 44.00
CA LYS A 168 44.45 32.87 42.91
C LYS A 168 43.26 32.20 42.23
N TYR A 169 42.25 31.83 43.00
CA TYR A 169 41.04 31.18 42.48
C TYR A 169 39.95 31.13 43.55
N TRP A 170 38.75 30.81 43.10
CA TRP A 170 37.67 30.31 43.93
C TRP A 170 37.14 29.01 43.32
N MET A 171 36.72 28.10 44.19
CA MET A 171 36.16 26.81 43.84
C MET A 171 34.73 26.74 44.33
N VAL A 172 33.91 26.00 43.59
CA VAL A 172 32.50 25.82 43.87
C VAL A 172 32.17 24.34 43.88
N GLU A 173 31.26 23.95 44.75
CA GLU A 173 30.60 22.65 44.72
C GLU A 173 29.09 22.85 44.68
N VAL A 174 28.41 22.14 43.79
CA VAL A 174 26.95 22.15 43.65
C VAL A 174 26.44 20.72 43.61
N VAL A 175 25.39 20.45 44.37
CA VAL A 175 24.68 19.17 44.41
C VAL A 175 23.24 19.40 43.98
N ILE A 176 22.86 18.80 42.85
CA ILE A 176 21.51 18.88 42.30
C ILE A 176 20.86 17.49 42.40
N PRO A 177 19.81 17.32 43.23
CA PRO A 177 19.07 16.06 43.26
C PRO A 177 18.34 15.79 41.94
N PHE A 178 18.43 14.55 41.43
CA PHE A 178 17.73 14.16 40.20
C PHE A 178 16.21 14.25 40.32
N ASP A 179 15.67 14.13 41.54
CA ASP A 179 14.24 14.29 41.79
C ASP A 179 13.68 15.67 41.39
N SER A 180 14.53 16.69 41.33
CA SER A 180 14.16 18.04 40.86
C SER A 180 14.25 18.20 39.35
N LEU A 181 15.02 17.34 38.67
CA LEU A 181 15.22 17.38 37.22
C LEU A 181 14.30 16.40 36.47
N LYS A 182 13.91 15.30 37.13
CA LYS A 182 13.27 14.16 36.47
C LYS A 182 11.98 14.50 35.76
N GLU A 183 11.24 15.55 36.14
CA GLU A 183 9.96 15.88 35.47
C GLU A 183 10.15 16.21 33.98
N MET A 184 11.29 16.83 33.65
CA MET A 184 11.68 17.16 32.27
C MET A 184 12.64 16.13 31.65
N ALA A 185 12.99 15.07 32.39
CA ALA A 185 13.82 13.99 31.87
C ALA A 185 12.98 12.99 31.05
N PRO A 186 13.60 12.26 30.11
CA PRO A 186 12.92 11.22 29.36
C PRO A 186 12.19 10.25 30.29
N LYS A 187 10.91 9.94 30.01
CA LYS A 187 10.06 9.03 30.82
C LYS A 187 9.87 9.44 32.28
N SER A 188 10.17 10.69 32.62
CA SER A 188 10.10 11.24 33.98
C SER A 188 10.92 10.48 35.03
N GLN A 189 12.08 9.96 34.64
CA GLN A 189 12.96 9.14 35.50
C GLN A 189 14.35 9.76 35.67
N LYS A 190 15.08 9.30 36.69
CA LYS A 190 16.51 9.61 36.88
C LYS A 190 17.37 8.91 35.83
N PRO A 191 18.56 9.46 35.47
CA PRO A 191 19.36 8.89 34.40
C PRO A 191 19.84 7.49 34.76
N GLN A 192 19.90 6.63 33.75
CA GLN A 192 20.53 5.32 33.79
C GLN A 192 21.91 5.37 33.14
N VAL A 193 22.71 4.34 33.36
CA VAL A 193 24.00 4.20 32.67
C VAL A 193 23.77 4.18 31.15
N GLY A 194 24.44 5.08 30.43
CA GLY A 194 24.31 5.29 28.99
C GLY A 194 23.35 6.43 28.60
N ASP A 195 22.51 6.93 29.52
CA ASP A 195 21.73 8.14 29.28
C ASP A 195 22.65 9.38 29.22
N TYR A 196 22.20 10.46 28.59
CA TYR A 196 22.92 11.72 28.53
C TYR A 196 22.00 12.91 28.75
N TYR A 197 22.54 13.97 29.35
CA TYR A 197 21.91 15.29 29.39
C TYR A 197 22.71 16.30 28.57
N ARG A 198 22.04 17.35 28.09
CA ARG A 198 22.67 18.52 27.51
C ARG A 198 23.05 19.47 28.64
N VAL A 199 24.34 19.80 28.76
CA VAL A 199 24.85 20.61 29.87
C VAL A 199 25.80 21.67 29.36
N ASN A 200 25.70 22.88 29.90
CA ASN A 200 26.71 23.89 29.70
C ASN A 200 27.04 24.62 31.00
N PHE A 201 28.15 25.34 30.97
CA PHE A 201 28.60 26.16 32.07
C PHE A 201 29.01 27.52 31.55
N SER A 202 28.81 28.55 32.38
CA SER A 202 29.29 29.89 32.10
C SER A 202 30.10 30.40 33.29
N ARG A 203 31.04 31.30 32.98
CA ARG A 203 31.60 32.25 33.90
C ARG A 203 31.34 33.62 33.32
N VAL A 204 30.54 34.41 34.02
CA VAL A 204 30.44 35.84 33.72
C VAL A 204 31.59 36.54 34.41
N GLN A 205 32.40 37.23 33.62
CA GLN A 205 33.58 37.95 34.09
C GLN A 205 33.43 39.44 33.79
N TRP A 206 33.12 40.21 34.83
CA TRP A 206 33.26 41.66 34.81
C TRP A 206 34.69 42.07 35.08
N HIS A 207 35.07 43.17 34.44
CA HIS A 207 36.35 43.79 34.66
C HIS A 207 36.24 44.80 35.79
N VAL A 208 37.22 44.77 36.67
CA VAL A 208 37.29 45.64 37.84
C VAL A 208 38.59 46.43 37.84
N ASP A 209 38.54 47.67 38.29
CA ASP A 209 39.72 48.46 38.61
C ASP A 209 40.04 48.39 40.11
N ALA A 210 41.33 48.46 40.40
CA ALA A 210 41.86 48.62 41.73
C ALA A 210 41.79 50.10 42.16
N VAL A 211 40.79 50.47 42.98
CA VAL A 211 40.63 51.82 43.52
C VAL A 211 40.55 51.76 45.04
N ASP A 212 41.44 52.48 45.74
CA ASP A 212 41.50 52.54 47.21
C ASP A 212 41.50 51.17 47.93
N GLY A 213 42.20 50.18 47.35
CA GLY A 213 42.31 48.83 47.93
C GLY A 213 41.12 47.90 47.65
N LYS A 214 40.14 48.34 46.85
CA LYS A 214 38.92 47.59 46.50
C LYS A 214 38.73 47.48 44.99
N TYR A 215 37.91 46.52 44.59
CA TYR A 215 37.46 46.38 43.20
C TYR A 215 36.28 47.32 42.91
N VAL A 216 36.37 48.04 41.79
CA VAL A 216 35.27 48.86 41.23
C VAL A 216 34.99 48.39 39.81
N LYS A 217 33.73 48.02 39.53
CA LYS A 217 33.28 47.55 38.21
C LYS A 217 33.53 48.60 37.12
N LYS A 218 34.09 48.19 35.99
CA LYS A 218 34.28 49.03 34.81
C LYS A 218 32.98 49.22 34.05
N ASP A 219 32.85 50.38 33.41
CA ASP A 219 31.77 50.68 32.45
C ASP A 219 32.06 50.08 31.07
N ARG A 220 32.12 48.74 31.02
CA ARG A 220 32.22 47.93 29.79
C ARG A 220 31.44 46.63 30.00
N PRO A 221 30.92 46.00 28.94
CA PRO A 221 30.25 44.70 29.06
C PRO A 221 31.14 43.63 29.70
N GLU A 222 30.48 42.67 30.32
CA GLU A 222 31.03 41.42 30.80
C GLU A 222 31.59 40.57 29.65
N GLU A 223 32.58 39.73 29.98
CA GLU A 223 33.01 38.64 29.12
C GLU A 223 32.32 37.36 29.59
N ASN A 224 31.76 36.60 28.64
CA ASN A 224 31.07 35.34 28.91
C ASN A 224 31.97 34.20 28.42
N TRP A 225 32.46 33.39 29.35
CA TRP A 225 33.30 32.26 29.02
C TRP A 225 32.59 30.95 29.36
N VAL A 226 32.61 30.00 28.45
CA VAL A 226 31.74 28.83 28.51
C VAL A 226 32.49 27.54 28.20
N TRP A 227 31.96 26.41 28.65
CA TRP A 227 32.49 25.10 28.28
C TRP A 227 32.19 24.75 26.82
N SER A 228 30.94 24.92 26.39
CA SER A 228 30.50 24.75 25.01
C SER A 228 30.12 26.09 24.39
N PRO A 229 30.88 26.62 23.41
CA PRO A 229 30.56 27.89 22.75
C PRO A 229 29.27 27.80 21.92
N THR A 230 28.49 28.89 21.93
CA THR A 230 27.24 28.99 21.13
C THR A 230 27.42 29.83 19.87
N GLY A 231 28.56 30.51 19.70
CA GLY A 231 28.86 31.29 18.49
C GLY A 231 28.16 32.67 18.43
N LEU A 232 27.50 33.07 19.51
CA LEU A 232 26.99 34.42 19.75
C LEU A 232 26.90 34.69 21.26
N VAL A 233 26.82 35.95 21.69
CA VAL A 233 26.65 36.31 23.12
C VAL A 233 25.21 36.00 23.59
N ASN A 234 24.88 34.71 23.68
CA ASN A 234 23.63 34.17 24.20
C ASN A 234 23.82 32.68 24.50
N ILE A 235 23.78 32.30 25.78
CA ILE A 235 23.96 30.91 26.20
C ILE A 235 22.70 30.07 26.01
N HIS A 236 21.52 30.68 25.86
CA HIS A 236 20.22 30.00 25.76
C HIS A 236 19.99 29.35 24.39
N TYR A 237 21.00 28.67 23.85
CA TYR A 237 20.98 27.80 22.67
C TYR A 237 21.30 26.35 23.09
N PRO A 238 20.35 25.64 23.75
CA PRO A 238 20.59 24.28 24.25
C PRO A 238 21.02 23.29 23.19
N GLU A 239 20.62 23.52 21.94
CA GLU A 239 21.09 22.77 20.78
C GLU A 239 22.62 22.77 20.58
N LEU A 240 23.36 23.69 21.23
CA LEU A 240 24.82 23.81 21.14
C LEU A 240 25.57 23.50 22.45
N TRP A 241 24.86 23.14 23.52
CA TRP A 241 25.48 22.74 24.79
C TRP A 241 26.30 21.44 24.68
N GLY A 242 27.07 21.09 25.71
CA GLY A 242 27.82 19.83 25.73
C GLY A 242 26.94 18.63 26.05
N PHE A 243 27.44 17.43 25.78
CA PHE A 243 26.79 16.17 26.14
C PHE A 243 27.45 15.58 27.39
N VAL A 244 26.66 15.28 28.41
CA VAL A 244 27.13 14.60 29.62
C VAL A 244 26.51 13.21 29.69
N PHE A 245 27.29 12.17 29.40
CA PHE A 245 26.87 10.78 29.52
C PHE A 245 27.06 10.28 30.95
N PHE A 246 26.05 9.61 31.50
CA PHE A 246 26.11 8.98 32.81
C PHE A 246 26.69 7.57 32.69
N THR A 247 27.80 7.34 33.39
CA THR A 247 28.64 6.13 33.24
C THR A 247 28.95 5.51 34.59
N ASP A 248 29.20 4.20 34.64
CA ASP A 248 29.63 3.56 35.89
C ASP A 248 31.14 3.70 36.09
N LYS A 249 31.94 3.42 35.05
CA LYS A 249 33.41 3.40 35.11
C LYS A 249 34.07 4.35 34.12
N GLY A 250 33.31 5.22 33.46
CA GLY A 250 33.81 6.11 32.41
C GLY A 250 33.86 5.43 31.04
N GLU A 251 32.89 4.56 30.77
CA GLU A 251 32.67 3.99 29.45
C GLU A 251 32.40 5.10 28.42
N ASN A 252 32.91 4.93 27.20
CA ASN A 252 32.67 5.87 26.11
C ASN A 252 31.40 5.50 25.36
N TYR A 253 30.65 6.52 24.97
CA TYR A 253 29.46 6.45 24.13
C TYR A 253 29.61 7.43 22.97
N ASP A 254 29.16 7.01 21.79
CA ASP A 254 29.06 7.88 20.62
C ASP A 254 27.81 8.76 20.74
N LEU A 255 27.85 9.93 20.09
CA LEU A 255 26.68 10.79 19.98
C LEU A 255 25.60 10.10 19.16
N PRO A 256 24.34 10.06 19.63
CA PRO A 256 23.25 9.48 18.87
C PRO A 256 23.07 10.19 17.52
N GLU A 257 22.88 9.41 16.46
CA GLU A 257 22.67 9.95 15.10
C GLU A 257 21.50 10.94 15.03
N VAL A 258 20.48 10.73 15.86
CA VAL A 258 19.31 11.61 15.96
C VAL A 258 19.67 13.05 16.35
N GLU A 259 20.73 13.28 17.12
CA GLU A 259 21.16 14.61 17.53
C GLU A 259 21.80 15.39 16.37
N TYR A 260 22.53 14.69 15.49
CA TYR A 260 23.01 15.29 14.23
C TYR A 260 21.83 15.68 13.32
N LEU A 261 20.80 14.83 13.26
CA LEU A 261 19.59 15.14 12.48
C LEU A 261 18.81 16.32 13.07
N LYS A 262 18.68 16.42 14.41
CA LYS A 262 18.11 17.60 15.09
C LYS A 262 18.88 18.87 14.73
N TRP A 263 20.21 18.81 14.66
CA TRP A 263 21.02 19.95 14.24
C TRP A 263 20.79 20.33 12.77
N GLU A 264 20.74 19.37 11.86
CA GLU A 264 20.43 19.67 10.45
C GLU A 264 19.06 20.35 10.32
N LEU A 265 18.03 19.85 11.03
CA LEU A 265 16.71 20.47 11.10
C LEU A 265 16.73 21.88 11.73
N ARG A 266 17.60 22.10 12.73
CA ARG A 266 17.80 23.40 13.39
C ARG A 266 18.23 24.48 12.41
N LYS A 267 19.08 24.14 11.43
CA LYS A 267 19.48 25.07 10.36
C LYS A 267 18.25 25.59 9.62
N TYR A 268 17.36 24.71 9.18
CA TYR A 268 16.13 25.11 8.50
C TYR A 268 15.24 25.99 9.38
N TYR A 269 15.11 25.66 10.67
CA TYR A 269 14.38 26.51 11.62
C TYR A 269 14.91 27.96 11.65
N TYR A 270 16.24 28.15 11.70
CA TYR A 270 16.81 29.50 11.67
C TYR A 270 16.49 30.24 10.36
N TYR A 271 16.56 29.55 9.24
CA TYR A 271 16.29 30.15 7.93
C TYR A 271 14.80 30.42 7.69
N GLU A 272 13.88 29.60 8.19
CA GLU A 272 12.44 29.91 8.20
C GLU A 272 12.15 31.20 8.99
N HIS A 273 12.81 31.38 10.13
CA HIS A 273 12.69 32.61 10.90
C HIS A 273 13.28 33.83 10.19
N ARG A 274 14.45 33.68 9.54
CA ARG A 274 15.05 34.73 8.68
C ARG A 274 14.13 35.07 7.50
N TYR A 275 13.50 34.08 6.89
CA TYR A 275 12.54 34.26 5.80
C TYR A 275 11.29 35.02 6.30
N TYR A 276 10.74 34.63 7.45
CA TYR A 276 9.62 35.34 8.07
C TYR A 276 9.96 36.79 8.40
N ASP A 277 11.15 37.07 8.93
CA ASP A 277 11.59 38.45 9.25
C ASP A 277 11.70 39.33 8.00
N ARG A 278 11.88 38.72 6.82
CA ARG A 278 12.02 39.41 5.54
C ARG A 278 10.70 39.57 4.80
N TYR A 279 9.83 38.56 4.85
CA TYR A 279 8.63 38.47 4.00
C TYR A 279 7.30 38.44 4.77
N GLY A 280 7.33 38.24 6.10
CA GLY A 280 6.14 38.22 6.94
C GLY A 280 5.34 36.90 6.92
N SER A 281 5.89 35.85 6.30
CA SER A 281 5.30 34.51 6.24
C SER A 281 6.39 33.43 6.28
N PHE A 282 6.03 32.20 6.62
CA PHE A 282 6.88 31.01 6.43
C PHE A 282 6.76 30.48 5.00
N THR A 283 7.64 29.55 4.61
CA THR A 283 7.61 28.93 3.28
C THR A 283 7.63 27.40 3.36
N THR A 284 7.17 26.73 2.31
CA THR A 284 7.40 25.29 2.10
C THR A 284 8.50 25.03 1.08
N ASP A 285 8.94 26.09 0.39
CA ASP A 285 9.99 26.05 -0.62
C ASP A 285 11.35 26.21 0.04
N ILE A 286 12.07 25.10 0.15
CA ILE A 286 13.44 25.05 0.69
C ILE A 286 14.39 25.94 -0.13
N THR A 287 14.19 26.06 -1.44
CA THR A 287 15.07 26.88 -2.29
C THR A 287 14.92 28.38 -2.02
N ALA A 288 13.75 28.79 -1.50
CA ALA A 288 13.51 30.16 -1.08
C ALA A 288 14.21 30.52 0.24
N LEU A 289 14.74 29.54 0.98
CA LEU A 289 15.38 29.75 2.28
C LEU A 289 16.80 30.35 2.21
N ASP A 290 17.38 30.56 1.01
CA ASP A 290 18.67 31.26 0.81
C ASP A 290 19.77 30.75 1.78
N MET A 291 19.84 29.42 1.93
CA MET A 291 20.77 28.76 2.86
C MET A 291 22.19 28.83 2.33
N GLU A 292 23.13 29.26 3.17
CA GLU A 292 24.53 29.48 2.79
C GLU A 292 25.39 28.20 2.94
N MET A 293 24.77 27.05 3.27
CA MET A 293 25.45 25.79 3.61
C MET A 293 24.88 24.61 2.81
N GLU A 294 25.74 23.64 2.45
CA GLU A 294 25.30 22.34 1.95
C GLU A 294 24.50 21.60 3.04
N THR A 295 23.31 21.11 2.68
CA THR A 295 22.42 20.37 3.59
C THR A 295 22.50 18.88 3.26
N SER A 296 22.67 18.05 4.29
CA SER A 296 22.78 16.59 4.13
C SER A 296 21.44 15.85 4.11
N ILE A 297 20.33 16.59 4.31
CA ILE A 297 18.97 16.06 4.46
C ILE A 297 17.99 16.77 3.52
N CYS A 298 16.81 16.16 3.34
CA CYS A 298 15.71 16.72 2.56
C CYS A 298 14.43 16.75 3.41
N PRO A 299 14.27 17.73 4.31
CA PRO A 299 13.16 17.70 5.25
C PRO A 299 11.81 18.02 4.57
N ARG A 300 10.72 17.59 5.22
CA ARG A 300 9.36 18.02 4.91
C ARG A 300 9.02 19.23 5.79
N ILE A 301 8.65 20.34 5.16
CA ILE A 301 8.15 21.55 5.84
C ILE A 301 6.64 21.60 5.68
N GLU A 302 5.92 21.72 6.79
CA GLU A 302 4.47 22.00 6.82
C GLU A 302 4.25 23.35 7.47
N ILE A 303 3.45 24.22 6.85
CA ILE A 303 3.20 25.58 7.35
C ILE A 303 1.72 25.82 7.64
N SER A 304 1.46 26.70 8.60
CA SER A 304 0.17 27.36 8.80
C SER A 304 0.35 28.87 8.61
N SER A 305 -0.71 29.65 8.81
CA SER A 305 -0.62 31.11 8.75
C SER A 305 0.32 31.72 9.80
N ARG A 306 0.66 30.98 10.87
CA ARG A 306 1.46 31.48 12.00
C ARG A 306 2.47 30.48 12.58
N SER A 307 2.58 29.28 12.01
CA SER A 307 3.51 28.25 12.49
C SER A 307 4.10 27.46 11.33
N PHE A 308 5.12 26.69 11.64
CA PHE A 308 5.66 25.64 10.80
C PHE A 308 6.09 24.45 11.65
N GLU A 309 6.21 23.29 11.01
CA GLU A 309 6.96 22.15 11.51
C GLU A 309 7.86 21.63 10.38
N ILE A 310 9.05 21.18 10.73
CA ILE A 310 10.04 20.64 9.80
C ILE A 310 10.38 19.24 10.28
N SER A 311 10.30 18.25 9.40
CA SER A 311 10.48 16.85 9.78
C SER A 311 11.37 16.09 8.81
N CYS A 312 12.10 15.10 9.30
CA CYS A 312 12.93 14.21 8.49
C CYS A 312 13.00 12.81 9.11
N LEU A 313 13.10 11.77 8.28
CA LEU A 313 13.26 10.40 8.76
C LEU A 313 14.72 10.16 9.17
N THR A 314 14.88 9.30 10.17
CA THR A 314 16.17 8.68 10.49
C THR A 314 16.62 7.78 9.34
N LYS A 315 17.93 7.53 9.21
CA LYS A 315 18.48 6.76 8.07
C LYS A 315 17.92 5.33 7.95
N ASP A 316 17.54 4.72 9.07
CA ASP A 316 16.92 3.39 9.08
C ASP A 316 15.40 3.41 8.85
N GLY A 317 14.82 4.60 8.66
CA GLY A 317 13.39 4.82 8.44
C GLY A 317 12.51 4.52 9.67
N SER A 318 13.09 4.23 10.84
CA SER A 318 12.34 3.77 12.01
C SER A 318 11.63 4.91 12.76
N LYS A 319 12.23 6.10 12.73
CA LYS A 319 11.78 7.29 13.47
C LYS A 319 11.75 8.53 12.59
N GLN A 320 10.86 9.45 12.93
CA GLN A 320 10.81 10.80 12.36
C GLN A 320 11.24 11.82 13.41
N VAL A 321 12.22 12.66 13.08
CA VAL A 321 12.59 13.81 13.90
C VAL A 321 11.82 15.01 13.41
N VAL A 322 11.23 15.77 14.33
CA VAL A 322 10.44 16.97 14.04
C VAL A 322 11.03 18.14 14.83
N ILE A 323 11.15 19.31 14.20
CA ILE A 323 11.37 20.59 14.86
C ILE A 323 10.18 21.50 14.61
N TYR A 324 9.67 22.12 15.66
CA TYR A 324 8.53 23.04 15.58
C TYR A 324 9.00 24.49 15.42
N GLN A 325 8.07 25.38 15.06
CA GLN A 325 8.33 26.81 14.91
C GLN A 325 8.96 27.47 16.14
N GLU A 326 8.73 26.98 17.35
CA GLU A 326 9.37 27.51 18.56
C GLU A 326 10.72 26.85 18.86
N GLY A 327 11.25 26.05 17.94
CA GLY A 327 12.52 25.37 18.09
C GLY A 327 12.46 24.09 18.93
N LYS A 328 11.32 23.72 19.51
CA LYS A 328 11.19 22.44 20.20
C LYS A 328 11.43 21.26 19.24
N THR A 329 12.16 20.23 19.66
CA THR A 329 12.31 18.99 18.87
C THR A 329 11.53 17.81 19.46
N SER A 330 11.09 16.89 18.60
CA SER A 330 10.46 15.62 18.98
C SER A 330 11.00 14.49 18.12
N VAL A 331 11.01 13.28 18.67
CA VAL A 331 11.32 12.05 17.93
C VAL A 331 10.06 11.19 17.97
N LEU A 332 9.40 11.06 16.82
CA LEU A 332 8.17 10.29 16.65
C LEU A 332 8.51 8.90 16.14
N GLU A 333 7.95 7.89 16.80
CA GLU A 333 7.97 6.54 16.24
C GLU A 333 7.02 6.47 15.03
N GLN A 334 7.30 5.57 14.09
CA GLN A 334 6.54 5.38 12.87
C GLN A 334 5.01 5.30 13.09
N GLU A 335 4.56 4.58 14.13
CA GLU A 335 3.14 4.45 14.45
C GLU A 335 2.49 5.77 14.91
N GLU A 336 3.25 6.65 15.54
CA GLU A 336 2.76 7.97 15.96
C GLU A 336 2.57 8.89 14.76
N TYR A 337 3.47 8.81 13.78
CA TYR A 337 3.32 9.54 12.52
C TYR A 337 2.09 9.07 11.72
N GLU A 338 1.90 7.76 11.57
CA GLU A 338 0.69 7.23 10.93
C GLU A 338 -0.58 7.68 11.67
N LYS A 339 -0.58 7.65 13.01
CA LYS A 339 -1.69 8.17 13.84
C LYS A 339 -1.94 9.65 13.60
N LYS A 340 -0.90 10.46 13.35
CA LYS A 340 -1.03 11.89 13.02
C LYS A 340 -1.71 12.07 11.65
N LEU A 341 -1.30 11.32 10.62
CA LEU A 341 -1.89 11.38 9.28
C LEU A 341 -3.36 10.95 9.25
N ARG A 342 -3.76 10.06 10.16
CA ARG A 342 -5.13 9.55 10.31
C ARG A 342 -6.03 10.41 11.18
N LYS A 343 -5.66 11.67 11.44
CA LYS A 343 -6.55 12.64 12.08
C LYS A 343 -7.33 13.40 11.02
N VAL A 344 -8.63 13.55 11.26
CA VAL A 344 -9.47 14.43 10.45
C VAL A 344 -8.88 15.85 10.52
N PRO A 345 -8.70 16.55 9.38
CA PRO A 345 -8.20 17.91 9.38
C PRO A 345 -9.03 18.83 10.27
N TYR A 346 -8.39 19.52 11.22
CA TYR A 346 -9.08 20.35 12.21
C TYR A 346 -9.94 21.45 11.57
N SER A 347 -9.46 22.06 10.48
CA SER A 347 -10.21 23.04 9.70
C SER A 347 -11.53 22.47 9.17
N LEU A 348 -11.53 21.22 8.72
CA LEU A 348 -12.74 20.56 8.23
C LEU A 348 -13.67 20.18 9.40
N MET A 349 -13.13 19.74 10.53
CA MET A 349 -13.93 19.38 11.72
C MET A 349 -14.80 20.53 12.23
N GLN A 350 -14.34 21.79 12.08
CA GLN A 350 -15.09 22.98 12.51
C GLN A 350 -16.40 23.19 11.73
N GLU A 351 -16.52 22.59 10.54
CA GLU A 351 -17.69 22.72 9.65
C GLU A 351 -18.68 21.56 9.81
N MET A 352 -18.40 20.61 10.72
CA MET A 352 -19.15 19.35 10.88
C MET A 352 -19.96 19.32 12.18
N SER A 353 -21.15 18.72 12.11
CA SER A 353 -21.92 18.22 13.26
C SER A 353 -21.21 17.08 14.00
N GLU A 354 -21.64 16.75 15.22
CA GLU A 354 -21.05 15.66 16.01
C GLU A 354 -21.13 14.31 15.30
N SER A 355 -22.27 13.99 14.68
CA SER A 355 -22.47 12.73 13.93
C SER A 355 -21.57 12.65 12.69
N GLU A 356 -21.39 13.76 11.97
CA GLU A 356 -20.45 13.83 10.84
C GLU A 356 -19.00 13.63 11.32
N GLN A 357 -18.62 14.22 12.45
CA GLN A 357 -17.29 14.03 13.02
C GLN A 357 -17.04 12.58 13.46
N GLU A 358 -18.03 11.91 14.04
CA GLU A 358 -17.93 10.49 14.42
C GLU A 358 -17.70 9.60 13.19
N CYS A 359 -18.51 9.78 12.15
CA CYS A 359 -18.38 9.04 10.89
C CYS A 359 -17.04 9.33 10.19
N MET A 360 -16.61 10.59 10.15
CA MET A 360 -15.31 10.97 9.57
C MET A 360 -14.14 10.38 10.35
N LYS A 361 -14.21 10.35 11.69
CA LYS A 361 -13.19 9.69 12.51
C LYS A 361 -13.12 8.19 12.23
N PHE A 362 -14.26 7.52 12.11
CA PHE A 362 -14.32 6.12 11.71
C PHE A 362 -13.64 5.89 10.35
N LEU A 363 -13.98 6.70 9.33
CA LEU A 363 -13.35 6.58 8.01
C LEU A 363 -11.84 6.83 8.07
N TYR A 364 -11.37 7.88 8.74
CA TYR A 364 -9.93 8.17 8.88
C TYR A 364 -9.16 7.11 9.68
N GLU A 365 -9.84 6.44 10.61
CA GLU A 365 -9.28 5.32 11.34
C GLU A 365 -9.05 4.12 10.42
N PHE A 366 -9.97 3.79 9.50
CA PHE A 366 -9.90 2.53 8.75
C PHE A 366 -9.55 2.64 7.26
N MET A 367 -9.66 3.83 6.65
CA MET A 367 -9.30 4.01 5.24
C MET A 367 -7.78 3.82 5.02
N PRO A 368 -7.35 3.31 3.86
CA PRO A 368 -5.94 3.13 3.54
C PRO A 368 -5.24 4.49 3.42
N LEU A 369 -3.91 4.52 3.59
CA LEU A 369 -3.16 5.78 3.48
C LEU A 369 -3.24 6.37 2.07
N SER A 370 -3.37 5.52 1.04
CA SER A 370 -3.59 5.97 -0.34
C SER A 370 -4.79 6.90 -0.45
N ASP A 371 -5.87 6.62 0.29
CA ASP A 371 -7.09 7.43 0.23
C ASP A 371 -6.88 8.81 0.87
N ILE A 372 -6.17 8.84 2.01
CA ILE A 372 -5.78 10.09 2.71
C ILE A 372 -4.83 10.92 1.84
N ALA A 373 -3.94 10.25 1.09
CA ALA A 373 -2.94 10.90 0.25
C ALA A 373 -3.59 11.51 -1.01
N ASP A 374 -4.36 10.70 -1.73
CA ASP A 374 -4.74 10.97 -3.13
C ASP A 374 -6.05 11.74 -3.29
N TYR A 375 -6.92 11.80 -2.28
CA TYR A 375 -8.23 12.45 -2.38
C TYR A 375 -8.39 13.66 -1.46
N ASP A 376 -9.24 14.61 -1.87
CA ASP A 376 -9.65 15.75 -1.04
C ASP A 376 -10.54 15.25 0.10
N PRO A 377 -10.24 15.59 1.37
CA PRO A 377 -11.08 15.27 2.53
C PRO A 377 -12.57 15.61 2.38
N LYS A 378 -12.92 16.61 1.56
CA LYS A 378 -14.31 17.00 1.26
C LYS A 378 -15.08 15.92 0.52
N LEU A 379 -14.41 15.10 -0.30
CA LEU A 379 -15.05 13.98 -0.99
C LEU A 379 -15.64 13.00 0.02
N PHE A 380 -14.86 12.64 1.04
CA PHE A 380 -15.34 11.75 2.12
C PHE A 380 -16.49 12.37 2.90
N LEU A 381 -16.44 13.68 3.17
CA LEU A 381 -17.53 14.38 3.83
C LEU A 381 -18.84 14.35 3.00
N GLN A 382 -18.76 14.36 1.67
CA GLN A 382 -19.96 14.17 0.82
C GLN A 382 -20.57 12.78 1.02
N PHE A 383 -19.75 11.73 1.07
CA PHE A 383 -20.22 10.38 1.39
C PHE A 383 -20.82 10.31 2.80
N VAL A 384 -20.16 10.85 3.82
CA VAL A 384 -20.68 10.89 5.19
C VAL A 384 -22.06 11.54 5.25
N ARG A 385 -22.21 12.73 4.65
CA ARG A 385 -23.47 13.46 4.62
C ARG A 385 -24.57 12.66 3.93
N HIS A 386 -24.26 12.05 2.78
CA HIS A 386 -25.22 11.23 2.06
C HIS A 386 -25.64 10.00 2.87
N SER A 387 -24.68 9.26 3.45
CA SER A 387 -24.95 8.05 4.23
C SER A 387 -25.79 8.35 5.49
N LEU A 388 -25.50 9.44 6.20
CA LEU A 388 -26.34 9.90 7.32
C LEU A 388 -27.73 10.29 6.84
N TRP A 389 -27.83 11.02 5.72
CA TRP A 389 -29.11 11.44 5.18
C TRP A 389 -29.97 10.26 4.75
N VAL A 390 -29.44 9.24 4.05
CA VAL A 390 -30.22 8.04 3.69
C VAL A 390 -30.60 7.23 4.92
N LYS A 391 -29.75 7.18 5.96
CA LYS A 391 -30.10 6.55 7.23
C LYS A 391 -31.31 7.23 7.89
N GLU A 392 -31.43 8.55 7.78
CA GLU A 392 -32.57 9.28 8.35
C GLU A 392 -33.84 9.23 7.48
N ASN A 393 -33.69 9.11 6.16
CA ASN A 393 -34.81 9.30 5.21
C ASN A 393 -35.34 8.00 4.58
N MET A 394 -34.60 6.90 4.64
CA MET A 394 -35.03 5.62 4.07
C MET A 394 -35.80 4.77 5.08
N PRO A 395 -36.84 4.01 4.65
CA PRO A 395 -37.71 3.25 5.57
C PRO A 395 -36.97 2.22 6.44
N TRP A 396 -35.79 1.79 6.01
CA TRP A 396 -34.98 0.79 6.68
C TRP A 396 -33.85 1.36 7.55
N GLY A 397 -33.66 2.67 7.59
CA GLY A 397 -32.56 3.28 8.32
C GLY A 397 -32.50 2.93 9.81
N ASP A 398 -33.67 2.74 10.43
CA ASP A 398 -33.84 2.35 11.85
C ASP A 398 -33.60 0.86 12.13
N ILE A 399 -33.61 0.00 11.09
CA ILE A 399 -33.44 -1.45 11.21
C ILE A 399 -31.94 -1.83 11.20
N ILE A 400 -31.11 -0.98 10.60
CA ILE A 400 -29.68 -1.21 10.41
C ILE A 400 -28.95 -0.89 11.71
N ASP A 401 -28.24 -1.87 12.27
CA ASP A 401 -27.43 -1.65 13.45
C ASP A 401 -26.25 -0.69 13.15
N HIS A 402 -25.69 -0.13 14.21
CA HIS A 402 -24.66 0.90 14.05
C HIS A 402 -23.39 0.36 13.36
N ASN A 403 -22.98 -0.87 13.64
CA ASN A 403 -21.76 -1.43 13.03
C ASN A 403 -21.97 -1.76 11.55
N ASP A 404 -23.13 -2.30 11.19
CA ASP A 404 -23.49 -2.56 9.80
C ASP A 404 -23.66 -1.27 9.00
N PHE A 405 -24.21 -0.22 9.61
CA PHE A 405 -24.21 1.11 9.01
C PHE A 405 -22.79 1.59 8.72
N LEU A 406 -21.88 1.53 9.70
CA LEU A 406 -20.50 2.00 9.53
C LEU A 406 -19.75 1.19 8.44
N ASN A 407 -19.88 -0.13 8.45
CA ASN A 407 -19.11 -1.02 7.57
C ASN A 407 -19.71 -1.19 6.16
N TYR A 408 -21.04 -1.20 6.05
CA TYR A 408 -21.73 -1.65 4.83
C TYR A 408 -22.66 -0.60 4.20
N VAL A 409 -22.76 0.60 4.78
CA VAL A 409 -23.47 1.76 4.17
C VAL A 409 -22.57 3.00 4.11
N LEU A 410 -21.93 3.37 5.21
CA LEU A 410 -21.06 4.55 5.32
C LEU A 410 -19.75 4.36 4.55
N HIS A 411 -19.14 3.19 4.66
CA HIS A 411 -17.86 2.95 4.01
C HIS A 411 -18.03 3.01 2.48
N PHE A 412 -17.42 4.01 1.85
CA PHE A 412 -17.58 4.29 0.41
C PHE A 412 -16.88 3.25 -0.47
N ARG A 413 -15.76 2.72 0.02
CA ARG A 413 -14.89 1.78 -0.69
C ARG A 413 -15.49 0.38 -0.74
N VAL A 414 -15.31 -0.30 -1.87
CA VAL A 414 -15.70 -1.71 -2.06
C VAL A 414 -14.49 -2.58 -2.44
N ASN A 415 -13.68 -2.15 -3.41
CA ASN A 415 -12.52 -2.87 -3.91
C ASN A 415 -11.34 -1.90 -4.10
N ASN A 416 -10.67 -1.90 -5.26
CA ASN A 416 -9.57 -0.98 -5.59
C ASN A 416 -9.93 0.04 -6.68
N GLU A 417 -11.22 0.40 -6.77
CA GLU A 417 -11.73 1.40 -7.71
C GLU A 417 -11.23 2.82 -7.44
N ASP A 418 -11.28 3.70 -8.46
CA ASP A 418 -11.12 5.14 -8.25
C ASP A 418 -12.38 5.71 -7.55
N LEU A 419 -12.21 6.67 -6.63
CA LEU A 419 -13.32 7.27 -5.90
C LEU A 419 -13.88 8.49 -6.61
N GLU A 420 -15.19 8.44 -6.85
CA GLU A 420 -16.00 9.53 -7.36
C GLU A 420 -17.29 9.60 -6.55
N PHE A 421 -17.82 10.80 -6.30
CA PHE A 421 -19.08 10.93 -5.55
C PHE A 421 -20.28 10.59 -6.43
N TYR A 422 -20.68 9.31 -6.42
CA TYR A 422 -21.80 8.78 -7.21
C TYR A 422 -23.14 8.77 -6.45
N SER A 423 -23.12 8.81 -5.12
CA SER A 423 -24.28 8.42 -4.31
C SER A 423 -25.53 9.27 -4.54
N SER A 424 -25.40 10.58 -4.75
CA SER A 424 -26.55 11.44 -5.01
C SER A 424 -27.17 11.18 -6.38
N VAL A 425 -26.34 10.96 -7.42
CA VAL A 425 -26.81 10.69 -8.78
C VAL A 425 -27.57 9.35 -8.83
N PHE A 426 -27.03 8.32 -8.18
CA PHE A 426 -27.68 7.01 -8.11
C PHE A 426 -28.99 7.09 -7.34
N TYR A 427 -28.99 7.79 -6.20
CA TYR A 427 -30.20 8.00 -5.41
C TYR A 427 -31.31 8.71 -6.21
N GLU A 428 -30.98 9.75 -6.98
CA GLU A 428 -31.96 10.48 -7.79
C GLU A 428 -32.66 9.59 -8.84
N GLU A 429 -31.95 8.65 -9.44
CA GLU A 429 -32.54 7.69 -10.40
C GLU A 429 -33.28 6.53 -9.71
N LEU A 430 -32.81 6.07 -8.55
CA LEU A 430 -33.34 4.90 -7.86
C LEU A 430 -34.53 5.21 -6.95
N ALA A 431 -34.52 6.35 -6.25
CA ALA A 431 -35.55 6.70 -5.26
C ALA A 431 -37.00 6.64 -5.81
N PRO A 432 -37.29 7.08 -7.05
CA PRO A 432 -38.63 6.92 -7.62
C PRO A 432 -39.02 5.45 -7.87
N ARG A 433 -38.07 4.58 -8.16
CA ARG A 433 -38.29 3.16 -8.50
C ARG A 433 -38.56 2.30 -7.26
N ILE A 434 -37.84 2.59 -6.18
CA ILE A 434 -37.92 1.81 -4.93
C ILE A 434 -38.99 2.33 -3.96
N LYS A 435 -39.74 3.37 -4.34
CA LYS A 435 -40.72 4.00 -3.47
C LYS A 435 -41.84 3.03 -3.09
N GLY A 436 -41.96 2.75 -1.79
CA GLY A 436 -43.00 1.87 -1.25
C GLY A 436 -42.66 0.38 -1.31
N LEU A 437 -41.46 0.02 -1.78
CA LEU A 437 -40.95 -1.35 -1.74
C LEU A 437 -40.37 -1.69 -0.36
N THR A 438 -40.37 -2.97 -0.02
CA THR A 438 -39.57 -3.53 1.07
C THR A 438 -38.07 -3.44 0.76
N MET A 439 -37.20 -3.64 1.75
CA MET A 439 -35.75 -3.62 1.50
C MET A 439 -35.32 -4.71 0.52
N GLU A 440 -35.89 -5.91 0.63
CA GLU A 440 -35.64 -7.04 -0.28
C GLU A 440 -36.06 -6.73 -1.73
N GLU A 441 -37.27 -6.20 -1.93
CA GLU A 441 -37.76 -5.79 -3.25
C GLU A 441 -36.95 -4.62 -3.82
N ALA A 442 -36.54 -3.67 -2.99
CA ALA A 442 -35.69 -2.55 -3.39
C ALA A 442 -34.31 -3.01 -3.84
N ALA A 443 -33.70 -4.00 -3.17
CA ALA A 443 -32.42 -4.56 -3.57
C ALA A 443 -32.48 -5.22 -4.96
N ILE A 444 -33.58 -5.95 -5.23
CA ILE A 444 -33.85 -6.53 -6.55
C ILE A 444 -34.02 -5.43 -7.61
N GLU A 445 -34.84 -4.41 -7.32
CA GLU A 445 -35.06 -3.28 -8.24
C GLU A 445 -33.76 -2.51 -8.56
N VAL A 446 -32.89 -2.31 -7.56
CA VAL A 446 -31.58 -1.68 -7.76
C VAL A 446 -30.72 -2.52 -8.70
N ASN A 447 -30.75 -3.86 -8.59
CA ASN A 447 -29.98 -4.73 -9.48
C ASN A 447 -30.52 -4.68 -10.93
N TYR A 448 -31.85 -4.60 -11.11
CA TYR A 448 -32.43 -4.35 -12.45
C TYR A 448 -31.95 -3.02 -13.02
N TRP A 449 -31.93 -1.95 -12.23
CA TRP A 449 -31.37 -0.67 -12.67
C TRP A 449 -29.89 -0.79 -13.04
N CYS A 450 -29.09 -1.57 -12.30
CA CYS A 450 -27.69 -1.80 -12.65
C CYS A 450 -27.55 -2.54 -13.99
N PHE A 451 -28.39 -3.55 -14.24
CA PHE A 451 -28.42 -4.28 -15.51
C PHE A 451 -28.83 -3.42 -16.71
N GLU A 452 -29.67 -2.40 -16.51
CA GLU A 452 -29.96 -1.39 -17.54
C GLU A 452 -28.72 -0.57 -17.94
N LYS A 453 -27.68 -0.53 -17.09
CA LYS A 453 -26.46 0.26 -17.31
C LYS A 453 -25.28 -0.57 -17.77
N ALA A 454 -25.12 -1.81 -17.30
CA ALA A 454 -23.93 -2.60 -17.58
C ALA A 454 -24.22 -4.11 -17.71
N THR A 455 -23.25 -4.84 -18.28
CA THR A 455 -23.25 -6.30 -18.41
C THR A 455 -21.81 -6.84 -18.36
N TYR A 456 -21.66 -8.16 -18.28
CA TYR A 456 -20.35 -8.78 -18.12
C TYR A 456 -19.48 -8.65 -19.38
N GLN A 457 -18.22 -8.27 -19.17
CA GLN A 457 -17.15 -8.46 -20.16
C GLN A 457 -15.80 -8.62 -19.46
N SER A 458 -15.05 -9.66 -19.82
CA SER A 458 -13.69 -9.86 -19.31
C SER A 458 -12.74 -8.73 -19.74
N THR A 459 -11.93 -8.26 -18.81
CA THR A 459 -10.94 -7.18 -18.98
C THR A 459 -9.76 -7.40 -18.01
N ASN A 460 -8.83 -6.43 -17.89
CA ASN A 460 -7.71 -6.53 -16.95
C ASN A 460 -8.12 -6.38 -15.45
N SER A 461 -7.16 -6.63 -14.56
CA SER A 461 -7.36 -6.70 -13.10
C SER A 461 -7.66 -5.37 -12.38
N ARG A 462 -7.43 -4.21 -13.02
CA ARG A 462 -7.83 -2.90 -12.44
C ARG A 462 -9.35 -2.83 -12.32
N THR A 463 -9.89 -2.34 -11.20
CA THR A 463 -11.35 -2.13 -11.04
C THR A 463 -11.70 -0.71 -11.47
N GLY A 464 -12.58 -0.55 -12.46
CA GLY A 464 -13.18 0.73 -12.82
C GLY A 464 -14.10 1.27 -11.72
N SER A 465 -14.24 2.59 -11.65
CA SER A 465 -15.24 3.24 -10.78
C SER A 465 -16.68 2.90 -11.23
N PRO A 466 -17.70 3.07 -10.37
CA PRO A 466 -19.09 2.95 -10.77
C PRO A 466 -19.45 3.76 -12.03
N PHE A 467 -18.93 4.98 -12.18
CA PHE A 467 -19.14 5.76 -13.40
C PHE A 467 -18.38 5.22 -14.61
N THR A 468 -17.19 4.64 -14.41
CA THR A 468 -16.44 3.98 -15.49
C THR A 468 -17.20 2.78 -16.04
N VAL A 469 -17.79 1.95 -15.16
CA VAL A 469 -18.63 0.81 -15.55
C VAL A 469 -19.82 1.27 -16.38
N ILE A 470 -20.52 2.33 -15.95
CA ILE A 470 -21.62 2.93 -16.72
C ILE A 470 -21.11 3.45 -18.08
N LYS A 471 -20.00 4.21 -18.13
CA LYS A 471 -19.43 4.76 -19.39
C LYS A 471 -19.00 3.68 -20.39
N ASN A 472 -18.66 2.48 -19.90
CA ASN A 472 -18.34 1.34 -20.75
C ASN A 472 -19.59 0.59 -21.23
N ALA A 473 -20.65 0.63 -20.43
CA ALA A 473 -21.81 -0.26 -20.48
C ALA A 473 -21.47 -1.73 -20.21
N PHE A 474 -20.29 -2.00 -19.64
CA PHE A 474 -19.85 -3.32 -19.24
C PHE A 474 -18.80 -3.25 -18.11
N GLY A 475 -18.58 -4.38 -17.43
CA GLY A 475 -17.49 -4.58 -16.48
C GLY A 475 -17.20 -6.06 -16.24
N ARG A 476 -16.08 -6.40 -15.62
CA ARG A 476 -15.86 -7.77 -15.11
C ARG A 476 -16.67 -7.99 -13.82
N CYS A 477 -16.84 -9.24 -13.39
CA CYS A 477 -17.61 -9.59 -12.17
C CYS A 477 -17.23 -8.75 -10.92
N GLY A 478 -15.93 -8.45 -10.74
CA GLY A 478 -15.45 -7.60 -9.64
C GLY A 478 -15.77 -6.11 -9.78
N GLU A 479 -15.99 -5.61 -11.00
CA GLU A 479 -16.44 -4.24 -11.28
C GLU A 479 -17.97 -4.13 -11.19
N GLU A 480 -18.70 -5.11 -11.71
CA GLU A 480 -20.16 -5.18 -11.62
C GLU A 480 -20.62 -5.26 -10.16
N SER A 481 -19.99 -6.12 -9.35
CA SER A 481 -20.31 -6.23 -7.93
C SER A 481 -19.90 -4.98 -7.14
N THR A 482 -18.81 -4.30 -7.50
CA THR A 482 -18.48 -2.97 -6.94
C THR A 482 -19.55 -1.94 -7.29
N PHE A 483 -20.02 -1.91 -8.53
CA PHE A 483 -21.07 -0.99 -8.99
C PHE A 483 -22.41 -1.25 -8.28
N VAL A 484 -22.83 -2.50 -8.17
CA VAL A 484 -24.10 -2.87 -7.50
C VAL A 484 -24.04 -2.55 -6.00
N VAL A 485 -22.93 -2.85 -5.31
CA VAL A 485 -22.75 -2.45 -3.90
C VAL A 485 -22.82 -0.93 -3.75
N ALA A 486 -22.17 -0.17 -4.64
CA ALA A 486 -22.24 1.29 -4.64
C ALA A 486 -23.68 1.81 -4.83
N ALA A 487 -24.45 1.21 -5.74
CA ALA A 487 -25.85 1.54 -5.99
C ALA A 487 -26.74 1.24 -4.79
N LEU A 488 -26.59 0.07 -4.15
CA LEU A 488 -27.34 -0.32 -2.95
C LEU A 488 -27.04 0.60 -1.76
N ARG A 489 -25.76 0.91 -1.51
CA ARG A 489 -25.35 1.83 -0.44
C ARG A 489 -25.86 3.25 -0.68
N SER A 490 -26.00 3.67 -1.94
CA SER A 490 -26.55 4.99 -2.29
C SER A 490 -28.01 5.19 -1.85
N VAL A 491 -28.76 4.11 -1.64
CA VAL A 491 -30.13 4.12 -1.11
C VAL A 491 -30.21 3.56 0.32
N GLY A 492 -29.08 3.46 1.01
CA GLY A 492 -29.00 3.06 2.41
C GLY A 492 -29.18 1.56 2.67
N ILE A 493 -29.07 0.69 1.67
CA ILE A 493 -29.13 -0.77 1.87
C ILE A 493 -27.73 -1.30 2.20
N PRO A 494 -27.52 -1.98 3.34
CA PRO A 494 -26.22 -2.58 3.67
C PRO A 494 -25.87 -3.68 2.67
N ALA A 495 -24.71 -3.55 2.03
CA ALA A 495 -24.25 -4.48 1.01
C ALA A 495 -22.74 -4.71 1.08
N ARG A 496 -22.28 -5.90 0.69
CA ARG A 496 -20.87 -6.28 0.62
C ARG A 496 -20.56 -7.11 -0.63
N GLN A 497 -19.36 -6.90 -1.17
CA GLN A 497 -18.84 -7.75 -2.26
C GLN A 497 -18.35 -9.06 -1.66
N CYS A 498 -18.80 -10.17 -2.25
CA CYS A 498 -18.34 -11.52 -1.92
C CYS A 498 -17.47 -12.04 -3.06
N TYR A 499 -16.45 -12.83 -2.72
CA TYR A 499 -15.45 -13.26 -3.67
C TYR A 499 -14.93 -14.66 -3.34
N THR A 500 -14.81 -15.49 -4.36
CA THR A 500 -14.00 -16.72 -4.33
C THR A 500 -12.63 -16.42 -4.96
N PRO A 501 -11.50 -16.52 -4.22
CA PRO A 501 -10.19 -16.18 -4.76
C PRO A 501 -9.81 -16.94 -6.02
N ARG A 502 -10.05 -18.25 -5.98
CA ARG A 502 -9.84 -19.20 -7.06
C ARG A 502 -10.76 -20.39 -6.82
N TRP A 503 -11.40 -20.88 -7.86
CA TRP A 503 -12.14 -22.14 -7.78
C TRP A 503 -11.20 -23.33 -7.61
N SER A 504 -11.66 -24.36 -6.91
CA SER A 504 -10.95 -25.64 -6.83
C SER A 504 -11.34 -26.59 -7.97
N HIS A 505 -12.47 -26.36 -8.64
CA HIS A 505 -13.08 -27.25 -9.63
C HIS A 505 -12.91 -26.80 -11.09
N CYS A 506 -12.53 -25.53 -11.33
CA CYS A 506 -12.19 -25.00 -12.65
C CYS A 506 -11.16 -23.86 -12.52
N ASP A 507 -10.59 -23.41 -13.64
CA ASP A 507 -9.59 -22.34 -13.67
C ASP A 507 -10.27 -20.98 -13.87
N ASP A 508 -10.86 -20.45 -12.81
CA ASP A 508 -11.38 -19.07 -12.76
C ASP A 508 -11.49 -18.55 -11.31
N ASN A 509 -12.01 -17.34 -11.15
CA ASN A 509 -12.53 -16.75 -9.92
C ASN A 509 -13.89 -16.09 -10.19
N HIS A 510 -14.59 -15.64 -9.14
CA HIS A 510 -15.85 -14.93 -9.33
C HIS A 510 -16.20 -14.03 -8.15
N ALA A 511 -16.90 -12.93 -8.43
CA ALA A 511 -17.35 -11.94 -7.45
C ALA A 511 -18.84 -11.63 -7.64
N TRP A 512 -19.56 -11.51 -6.53
CA TRP A 512 -21.00 -11.17 -6.51
C TRP A 512 -21.33 -10.34 -5.26
N VAL A 513 -22.62 -10.14 -4.96
CA VAL A 513 -23.07 -9.25 -3.88
C VAL A 513 -23.88 -9.99 -2.83
N GLU A 514 -23.63 -9.67 -1.57
CA GLU A 514 -24.55 -9.93 -0.47
C GLU A 514 -25.19 -8.64 0.03
N VAL A 515 -26.48 -8.69 0.33
CA VAL A 515 -27.28 -7.62 0.92
C VAL A 515 -27.87 -8.08 2.24
N TYR A 516 -27.92 -7.19 3.21
CA TYR A 516 -28.62 -7.45 4.45
C TYR A 516 -30.10 -7.13 4.25
N THR A 517 -31.00 -8.00 4.71
CA THR A 517 -32.45 -7.77 4.75
C THR A 517 -33.01 -8.06 6.14
N GLU A 518 -34.31 -7.88 6.34
CA GLU A 518 -34.98 -8.26 7.59
C GLU A 518 -34.86 -9.77 7.91
N LYS A 519 -34.45 -10.58 6.93
CA LYS A 519 -34.22 -12.03 7.05
C LYS A 519 -32.73 -12.41 7.12
N GLY A 520 -31.84 -11.45 7.37
CA GLY A 520 -30.38 -11.63 7.42
C GLY A 520 -29.69 -11.42 6.07
N TRP A 521 -28.43 -11.83 5.96
CA TRP A 521 -27.66 -11.76 4.71
C TRP A 521 -28.24 -12.65 3.62
N ARG A 522 -28.34 -12.11 2.40
CA ARG A 522 -28.88 -12.74 1.19
C ARG A 522 -27.98 -12.39 0.02
N PHE A 523 -27.81 -13.29 -0.95
CA PHE A 523 -26.96 -13.02 -2.12
C PHE A 523 -27.76 -12.71 -3.39
N LEU A 524 -27.11 -12.03 -4.33
CA LEU A 524 -27.62 -11.74 -5.68
C LEU A 524 -26.44 -11.63 -6.67
N GLY A 525 -26.69 -11.96 -7.94
CA GLY A 525 -25.75 -11.72 -9.03
C GLY A 525 -25.62 -10.23 -9.33
N ALA A 526 -24.46 -9.79 -9.81
CA ALA A 526 -24.19 -8.37 -10.01
C ALA A 526 -24.47 -7.97 -11.46
N CYS A 527 -25.40 -7.04 -11.70
CA CYS A 527 -25.93 -6.76 -13.04
C CYS A 527 -26.59 -8.01 -13.67
N GLU A 528 -27.10 -8.90 -12.83
CA GLU A 528 -27.74 -10.16 -13.23
C GLU A 528 -29.00 -10.36 -12.37
N PRO A 529 -30.08 -9.62 -12.66
CA PRO A 529 -31.24 -9.57 -11.78
C PRO A 529 -32.09 -10.84 -11.88
N GLU A 530 -32.30 -11.44 -10.71
CA GLU A 530 -33.30 -12.50 -10.48
C GLU A 530 -34.55 -11.92 -9.82
N VAL A 531 -35.68 -12.63 -9.91
CA VAL A 531 -36.94 -12.21 -9.27
C VAL A 531 -36.93 -12.37 -7.74
N GLN A 532 -35.97 -13.14 -7.21
CA GLN A 532 -35.83 -13.44 -5.79
C GLN A 532 -34.34 -13.46 -5.40
N LEU A 533 -34.04 -13.10 -4.14
CA LEU A 533 -32.68 -13.22 -3.60
C LEU A 533 -32.30 -14.67 -3.28
N ASN A 534 -31.00 -14.96 -3.18
CA ASN A 534 -30.39 -16.29 -3.09
C ASN A 534 -30.59 -17.17 -4.33
N HIS A 535 -30.82 -16.54 -5.48
CA HIS A 535 -30.80 -17.18 -6.78
C HIS A 535 -29.66 -16.61 -7.62
N GLY A 536 -29.19 -17.41 -8.57
CA GLY A 536 -28.13 -17.04 -9.49
C GLY A 536 -27.44 -18.25 -10.10
N TRP A 537 -26.87 -18.06 -11.29
CA TRP A 537 -26.21 -19.15 -12.03
C TRP A 537 -25.02 -19.73 -11.25
N PHE A 538 -24.33 -18.93 -10.44
CA PHE A 538 -23.12 -19.30 -9.71
C PHE A 538 -23.36 -20.11 -8.42
N ARG A 539 -24.60 -20.37 -8.01
CA ARG A 539 -24.91 -21.03 -6.73
C ARG A 539 -24.28 -22.43 -6.59
N LEU A 540 -24.40 -23.28 -7.61
CA LEU A 540 -23.78 -24.60 -7.60
C LEU A 540 -22.24 -24.52 -7.60
N PRO A 541 -21.58 -23.74 -8.49
CA PRO A 541 -20.15 -23.47 -8.38
C PRO A 541 -19.71 -22.96 -6.99
N ALA A 542 -20.46 -22.02 -6.40
CA ALA A 542 -20.18 -21.50 -5.06
C ALA A 542 -20.27 -22.60 -3.98
N SER A 543 -21.20 -23.55 -4.10
CA SER A 543 -21.27 -24.70 -3.18
C SER A 543 -20.06 -25.65 -3.27
N LYS A 544 -19.25 -25.54 -4.33
CA LYS A 544 -18.00 -26.29 -4.55
C LYS A 544 -16.76 -25.49 -4.16
N ALA A 545 -16.90 -24.29 -3.61
CA ALA A 545 -15.77 -23.46 -3.24
C ALA A 545 -15.03 -24.01 -2.00
N MET A 546 -13.72 -23.71 -1.92
CA MET A 546 -12.93 -23.96 -0.71
C MET A 546 -12.89 -22.74 0.21
N LEU A 547 -13.15 -21.55 -0.31
CA LEU A 547 -13.30 -20.30 0.45
C LEU A 547 -14.17 -19.34 -0.35
N ILE A 548 -15.11 -18.70 0.32
CA ILE A 548 -15.77 -17.49 -0.15
C ILE A 548 -15.60 -16.47 0.96
N HIS A 549 -15.04 -15.31 0.63
CA HIS A 549 -14.80 -14.27 1.61
C HIS A 549 -15.40 -12.92 1.20
N SER A 550 -15.54 -12.05 2.19
CA SER A 550 -15.81 -10.63 2.01
C SER A 550 -14.79 -9.81 2.79
N ARG A 551 -14.51 -8.58 2.34
CA ARG A 551 -13.64 -7.64 3.05
C ARG A 551 -14.50 -6.64 3.81
N VAL A 552 -14.33 -6.62 5.12
CA VAL A 552 -14.84 -5.58 6.01
C VAL A 552 -13.73 -4.55 6.20
N LEU A 553 -13.94 -3.32 5.77
CA LEU A 553 -12.94 -2.25 5.82
C LEU A 553 -12.89 -1.60 7.22
N SER A 554 -12.81 -2.45 8.24
CA SER A 554 -12.49 -2.12 9.62
C SER A 554 -12.07 -3.40 10.36
N ASN A 555 -11.57 -3.26 11.59
CA ASN A 555 -11.40 -4.39 12.51
C ASN A 555 -12.61 -4.57 13.47
N ARG A 556 -13.71 -3.86 13.22
CA ARG A 556 -14.92 -3.87 14.05
C ARG A 556 -15.99 -4.76 13.40
N CYS A 557 -15.82 -6.06 13.55
CA CYS A 557 -16.78 -7.08 13.14
C CYS A 557 -17.25 -7.91 14.35
N SER A 558 -18.52 -8.33 14.35
CA SER A 558 -19.09 -9.23 15.36
C SER A 558 -19.55 -10.54 14.71
N ASP A 559 -19.29 -11.67 15.37
CA ASP A 559 -19.88 -12.98 15.08
C ASP A 559 -19.55 -13.62 13.71
N GLU A 560 -18.48 -13.18 13.04
CA GLU A 560 -18.02 -13.70 11.74
C GLU A 560 -16.75 -14.59 11.86
N VAL A 561 -16.58 -15.54 10.93
CA VAL A 561 -15.37 -16.39 10.88
C VAL A 561 -14.23 -15.63 10.19
N ILE A 562 -13.23 -15.20 10.95
CA ILE A 562 -12.12 -14.40 10.43
C ILE A 562 -11.06 -15.28 9.75
N THR A 563 -10.66 -14.88 8.54
CA THR A 563 -9.56 -15.49 7.77
C THR A 563 -8.33 -14.61 7.70
N LYS A 564 -8.49 -13.30 7.88
CA LYS A 564 -7.38 -12.36 8.03
C LYS A 564 -7.88 -11.14 8.77
N GLN A 565 -7.08 -10.61 9.68
CA GLN A 565 -7.39 -9.33 10.32
C GLN A 565 -6.11 -8.51 10.42
N THR A 566 -6.26 -7.23 10.09
CA THR A 566 -5.25 -6.19 10.24
C THR A 566 -5.84 -5.10 11.13
N ASP A 567 -5.05 -4.06 11.45
CA ASP A 567 -5.57 -2.89 12.17
C ASP A 567 -6.67 -2.15 11.39
N ARG A 568 -6.74 -2.34 10.06
CA ARG A 568 -7.57 -1.53 9.15
C ARG A 568 -8.66 -2.31 8.42
N MET A 569 -8.54 -3.62 8.31
CA MET A 569 -9.40 -4.46 7.49
C MET A 569 -9.50 -5.88 8.06
N THR A 570 -10.67 -6.49 7.94
CA THR A 570 -10.94 -7.89 8.27
C THR A 570 -11.47 -8.64 7.05
N GLU A 571 -10.88 -9.79 6.71
CA GLU A 571 -11.42 -10.73 5.73
C GLU A 571 -12.23 -11.80 6.47
N ILE A 572 -13.52 -11.84 6.18
CA ILE A 572 -14.48 -12.77 6.79
C ILE A 572 -14.81 -13.89 5.82
N ASN A 573 -14.91 -15.12 6.32
CA ASN A 573 -15.30 -16.30 5.56
C ASN A 573 -16.81 -16.48 5.63
N VAL A 574 -17.45 -16.33 4.48
CA VAL A 574 -18.91 -16.44 4.30
C VAL A 574 -19.30 -17.72 3.55
N LEU A 575 -18.36 -18.67 3.39
CA LEU A 575 -18.58 -19.93 2.67
C LEU A 575 -19.79 -20.71 3.19
N SER A 576 -20.09 -20.64 4.48
CA SER A 576 -21.24 -21.33 5.10
C SER A 576 -22.61 -20.87 4.57
N HIS A 577 -22.69 -19.73 3.87
CA HIS A 577 -23.92 -19.32 3.19
C HIS A 577 -24.18 -20.12 1.90
N TYR A 578 -23.14 -20.77 1.36
CA TYR A 578 -23.16 -21.39 0.04
C TYR A 578 -22.87 -22.90 0.06
N ALA A 579 -22.07 -23.38 1.00
CA ALA A 579 -21.52 -24.72 1.01
C ALA A 579 -21.51 -25.37 2.40
N GLU A 580 -21.47 -26.70 2.43
CA GLU A 580 -21.05 -27.43 3.62
C GLU A 580 -19.60 -27.10 3.96
N THR A 581 -19.33 -26.82 5.24
CA THR A 581 -18.01 -26.43 5.70
C THR A 581 -17.50 -27.34 6.81
N LYS A 582 -16.19 -27.44 6.93
CA LYS A 582 -15.50 -28.14 8.01
C LYS A 582 -14.38 -27.26 8.56
N LYS A 583 -14.26 -27.25 9.89
CA LYS A 583 -13.12 -26.63 10.57
C LYS A 583 -11.98 -27.63 10.66
N ILE A 584 -10.87 -27.34 9.99
CA ILE A 584 -9.64 -28.13 10.08
C ILE A 584 -8.61 -27.47 11.00
N THR A 585 -7.68 -28.26 11.53
CA THR A 585 -6.55 -27.76 12.32
C THR A 585 -5.23 -28.33 11.79
N VAL A 586 -4.25 -27.45 11.57
CA VAL A 586 -2.89 -27.84 11.15
C VAL A 586 -1.92 -27.51 12.30
N SER A 587 -1.12 -28.50 12.71
CA SER A 587 -0.11 -28.37 13.76
C SER A 587 1.30 -28.48 13.17
N ILE A 588 2.14 -27.49 13.42
CA ILE A 588 3.50 -27.39 12.90
C ILE A 588 4.50 -27.65 14.02
N LYS A 589 5.41 -28.61 13.78
CA LYS A 589 6.50 -28.96 14.69
C LYS A 589 7.85 -28.81 14.01
N ASP A 590 8.91 -28.58 14.77
CA ASP A 590 10.28 -28.68 14.28
C ASP A 590 10.75 -30.15 14.28
N GLU A 591 11.99 -30.38 13.86
CA GLU A 591 12.62 -31.71 13.85
C GLU A 591 12.77 -32.33 15.25
N ASN A 592 12.72 -31.51 16.31
CA ASN A 592 12.75 -31.95 17.71
C ASN A 592 11.35 -32.20 18.30
N ASN A 593 10.29 -32.19 17.47
CA ASN A 593 8.89 -32.27 17.88
C ASN A 593 8.38 -31.09 18.73
N CYS A 594 9.10 -29.98 18.78
CA CYS A 594 8.66 -28.75 19.46
C CYS A 594 7.70 -27.95 18.55
N PRO A 595 6.67 -27.31 19.11
CA PRO A 595 5.73 -26.49 18.33
C PRO A 595 6.43 -25.27 17.72
N VAL A 596 6.11 -24.94 16.46
CA VAL A 596 6.68 -23.77 15.78
C VAL A 596 5.65 -22.66 15.75
N GLN A 597 5.85 -21.63 16.57
CA GLN A 597 5.06 -20.39 16.56
C GLN A 597 5.41 -19.52 15.34
N ASP A 598 4.44 -18.76 14.83
CA ASP A 598 4.59 -17.78 13.74
C ASP A 598 5.09 -18.39 12.41
N ALA A 599 4.95 -19.70 12.23
CA ALA A 599 5.10 -20.33 10.91
C ALA A 599 3.93 -19.91 10.03
N ILE A 600 4.20 -19.61 8.77
CA ILE A 600 3.18 -19.23 7.80
C ILE A 600 2.63 -20.50 7.16
N VAL A 601 1.31 -20.70 7.24
CA VAL A 601 0.57 -21.80 6.63
C VAL A 601 -0.29 -21.26 5.51
N ARG A 602 -0.02 -21.69 4.28
CA ARG A 602 -0.77 -21.41 3.05
C ARG A 602 -1.70 -22.58 2.78
N PHE A 603 -2.98 -22.28 2.66
CA PHE A 603 -4.01 -23.22 2.21
C PHE A 603 -4.19 -23.01 0.71
N GLU A 604 -3.75 -23.97 -0.09
CA GLU A 604 -3.60 -23.80 -1.54
C GLU A 604 -4.55 -24.70 -2.32
N VAL A 605 -5.12 -24.16 -3.40
CA VAL A 605 -5.87 -24.89 -4.42
C VAL A 605 -5.11 -24.87 -5.74
N VAL A 606 -5.42 -25.82 -6.62
CA VAL A 606 -4.84 -25.84 -7.97
C VAL A 606 -5.78 -25.17 -8.95
N ASN A 607 -5.32 -24.05 -9.50
CA ASN A 607 -6.02 -23.21 -10.44
C ASN A 607 -4.98 -22.52 -11.33
N TYR A 608 -5.23 -22.36 -12.64
CA TYR A 608 -4.26 -21.87 -13.62
C TYR A 608 -2.89 -22.57 -13.57
N CYS A 609 -2.89 -23.89 -13.34
CA CYS A 609 -1.67 -24.69 -13.20
C CYS A 609 -0.69 -24.17 -12.12
N GLU A 610 -1.17 -23.48 -11.09
CA GLU A 610 -0.39 -23.07 -9.92
C GLU A 610 -1.02 -23.53 -8.61
N PHE A 611 -0.20 -23.62 -7.55
CA PHE A 611 -0.71 -23.74 -6.18
C PHE A 611 -0.99 -22.35 -5.62
N TYR A 612 -2.24 -21.90 -5.77
CA TYR A 612 -2.65 -20.57 -5.37
C TYR A 612 -3.13 -20.56 -3.91
N PRO A 613 -2.59 -19.69 -3.03
CA PRO A 613 -3.03 -19.60 -1.64
C PRO A 613 -4.38 -18.90 -1.55
N ILE A 614 -5.44 -19.64 -1.21
CA ILE A 614 -6.75 -19.06 -0.92
C ILE A 614 -6.79 -18.41 0.47
N ALA A 615 -5.94 -18.85 1.39
CA ALA A 615 -5.76 -18.25 2.70
C ALA A 615 -4.31 -18.43 3.19
N GLN A 616 -3.80 -17.46 3.95
CA GLN A 616 -2.48 -17.52 4.56
C GLN A 616 -2.58 -17.08 6.03
N LEU A 617 -2.26 -17.99 6.94
CA LEU A 617 -2.43 -17.82 8.39
C LEU A 617 -1.11 -18.11 9.13
N LYS A 618 -0.98 -17.58 10.34
CA LYS A 618 0.17 -17.83 11.23
C LYS A 618 -0.20 -18.80 12.34
N THR A 619 0.75 -19.67 12.72
CA THR A 619 0.59 -20.58 13.85
C THR A 619 0.66 -19.85 15.20
N ASP A 620 -0.16 -20.28 16.15
CA ASP A 620 -0.14 -19.80 17.53
C ASP A 620 1.08 -20.30 18.32
N ALA A 621 1.19 -19.92 19.60
CA ALA A 621 2.28 -20.36 20.50
C ALA A 621 2.34 -21.88 20.71
N LYS A 622 1.29 -22.64 20.34
CA LYS A 622 1.25 -24.11 20.37
C LYS A 622 1.54 -24.72 19.00
N GLY A 623 1.93 -23.90 18.01
CA GLY A 623 2.20 -24.33 16.65
C GLY A 623 0.94 -24.67 15.86
N ASN A 624 -0.25 -24.25 16.30
CA ASN A 624 -1.51 -24.61 15.66
C ASN A 624 -2.10 -23.46 14.84
N VAL A 625 -2.83 -23.82 13.79
CA VAL A 625 -3.71 -22.90 13.05
C VAL A 625 -5.01 -23.62 12.69
N SER A 626 -6.13 -22.90 12.72
CA SER A 626 -7.42 -23.45 12.30
C SER A 626 -7.97 -22.69 11.10
N PHE A 627 -8.64 -23.40 10.20
CA PHE A 627 -9.25 -22.84 8.99
C PHE A 627 -10.61 -23.52 8.74
N VAL A 628 -11.61 -22.74 8.33
CA VAL A 628 -12.94 -23.25 7.93
C VAL A 628 -12.97 -23.28 6.41
N THR A 629 -13.26 -24.43 5.81
CA THR A 629 -13.14 -24.63 4.36
C THR A 629 -14.12 -25.68 3.84
N GLY A 630 -14.22 -25.81 2.52
CA GLY A 630 -15.07 -26.78 1.84
C GLY A 630 -14.52 -28.21 1.91
N LEU A 631 -15.35 -29.20 1.57
CA LEU A 631 -15.03 -30.62 1.66
C LEU A 631 -14.26 -31.14 0.43
N GLY A 632 -13.12 -30.52 0.12
CA GLY A 632 -12.25 -30.90 -0.99
C GLY A 632 -10.79 -31.09 -0.57
N ASP A 633 -9.91 -31.29 -1.54
CA ASP A 633 -8.47 -31.38 -1.30
C ASP A 633 -7.81 -30.00 -1.22
N LEU A 634 -6.90 -29.84 -0.25
CA LEU A 634 -6.00 -28.69 -0.14
C LEU A 634 -4.55 -29.15 -0.21
N MET A 635 -3.70 -28.32 -0.82
CA MET A 635 -2.26 -28.37 -0.57
C MET A 635 -1.96 -27.47 0.62
N ILE A 636 -1.40 -28.04 1.68
CA ILE A 636 -0.99 -27.29 2.87
C ILE A 636 0.51 -27.01 2.74
N TYR A 637 0.88 -25.79 2.42
CA TYR A 637 2.27 -25.35 2.30
C TYR A 637 2.65 -24.51 3.51
N VAL A 638 3.81 -24.79 4.13
CA VAL A 638 4.23 -24.17 5.39
C VAL A 638 5.66 -23.69 5.25
N TYR A 639 5.95 -22.49 5.72
CA TYR A 639 7.31 -21.98 5.75
C TYR A 639 7.58 -21.01 6.92
N LYS A 640 8.85 -20.90 7.30
CA LYS A 640 9.37 -19.88 8.23
C LYS A 640 10.83 -19.60 7.89
N GLY A 641 11.12 -18.39 7.40
CA GLY A 641 12.43 -18.11 6.80
C GLY A 641 12.62 -18.97 5.54
N ASN A 642 13.74 -19.70 5.47
CA ASN A 642 14.02 -20.61 4.35
C ASN A 642 13.55 -22.05 4.58
N SER A 643 13.14 -22.41 5.80
CA SER A 643 12.60 -23.72 6.12
C SER A 643 11.18 -23.84 5.58
N PHE A 644 10.84 -24.96 4.93
CA PHE A 644 9.49 -25.19 4.40
C PHE A 644 9.11 -26.67 4.41
N THR A 645 7.82 -26.96 4.27
CA THR A 645 7.26 -28.30 4.06
C THR A 645 5.88 -28.15 3.41
N TYR A 646 5.43 -29.17 2.68
CA TYR A 646 4.06 -29.20 2.18
C TYR A 646 3.47 -30.60 2.17
N SER A 647 2.13 -30.68 2.23
CA SER A 647 1.40 -31.94 2.13
C SER A 647 -0.01 -31.70 1.64
N LYS A 648 -0.51 -32.63 0.82
CA LYS A 648 -1.95 -32.73 0.54
C LYS A 648 -2.75 -33.09 1.81
N MET A 649 -3.94 -32.52 1.95
CA MET A 649 -4.94 -32.85 2.96
C MET A 649 -6.30 -33.07 2.30
N ASP A 650 -6.92 -34.22 2.55
CA ASP A 650 -8.29 -34.52 2.13
C ASP A 650 -9.26 -34.06 3.22
N VAL A 651 -9.87 -32.88 3.04
CA VAL A 651 -10.76 -32.29 4.04
C VAL A 651 -12.05 -33.10 4.21
N SER A 652 -12.43 -33.94 3.24
CA SER A 652 -13.62 -34.80 3.42
C SER A 652 -13.42 -35.81 4.54
N HIS A 653 -12.20 -36.30 4.73
CA HIS A 653 -11.89 -37.38 5.68
C HIS A 653 -10.95 -36.96 6.83
N GLU A 654 -10.21 -35.86 6.70
CA GLU A 654 -9.26 -35.36 7.69
C GLU A 654 -9.79 -34.09 8.38
N GLU A 655 -9.62 -33.99 9.71
CA GLU A 655 -9.90 -32.79 10.51
C GLU A 655 -8.62 -32.19 11.13
N HIS A 656 -7.54 -32.97 11.17
CA HIS A 656 -6.28 -32.58 11.79
C HIS A 656 -5.08 -33.07 10.96
N LYS A 657 -4.10 -32.19 10.74
CA LYS A 657 -2.84 -32.51 10.06
C LYS A 657 -1.66 -32.06 10.89
N VAL A 658 -0.65 -32.91 11.05
CA VAL A 658 0.63 -32.53 11.69
C VAL A 658 1.73 -32.53 10.64
N LEU A 659 2.46 -31.44 10.53
CA LEU A 659 3.60 -31.29 9.61
C LEU A 659 4.87 -30.93 10.39
N THR A 660 6.00 -31.45 9.93
CA THR A 660 7.32 -31.14 10.49
C THR A 660 8.01 -30.16 9.55
N LEU A 661 8.30 -28.96 10.04
CA LEU A 661 9.08 -27.95 9.34
C LEU A 661 10.56 -28.36 9.35
N LYS A 662 11.20 -28.34 8.19
CA LYS A 662 12.58 -28.77 8.02
C LYS A 662 13.36 -27.75 7.21
N ASP A 663 14.67 -27.73 7.44
CA ASP A 663 15.64 -27.06 6.57
C ASP A 663 15.93 -27.96 5.35
N GLU A 664 14.98 -28.04 4.43
CA GLU A 664 15.16 -28.74 3.15
C GLU A 664 15.60 -27.74 2.07
N ILE A 665 16.65 -28.07 1.33
CA ILE A 665 16.94 -27.42 0.05
C ILE A 665 15.95 -28.01 -0.96
N PRO A 666 15.27 -27.20 -1.80
CA PRO A 666 14.42 -27.76 -2.83
C PRO A 666 15.26 -28.65 -3.75
N MET A 667 15.11 -29.98 -3.64
CA MET A 667 15.97 -30.90 -4.37
C MET A 667 15.63 -30.83 -5.86
N ALA A 668 16.63 -30.53 -6.67
CA ALA A 668 16.52 -30.65 -8.12
C ALA A 668 16.24 -32.12 -8.47
N SER A 669 15.30 -32.39 -9.38
CA SER A 669 14.85 -33.69 -9.88
C SER A 669 13.82 -34.49 -9.07
N ASP A 670 13.16 -33.89 -8.07
CA ASP A 670 11.94 -34.48 -7.49
C ASP A 670 10.74 -34.30 -8.42
N ILE A 671 10.05 -35.42 -8.64
CA ILE A 671 8.85 -35.52 -9.44
C ILE A 671 7.72 -35.98 -8.51
N GLU A 672 6.70 -35.16 -8.40
CA GLU A 672 5.51 -35.48 -7.61
C GLU A 672 4.27 -35.45 -8.50
N ASN A 673 3.32 -36.34 -8.22
CA ASN A 673 2.03 -36.36 -8.91
C ASN A 673 0.91 -36.45 -7.88
N TRP A 674 -0.11 -35.64 -8.06
CA TRP A 674 -1.28 -35.58 -7.18
C TRP A 674 -2.56 -35.56 -8.00
N ILE A 675 -3.62 -36.10 -7.42
CA ILE A 675 -4.99 -35.91 -7.88
C ILE A 675 -5.64 -34.99 -6.86
N MET A 676 -6.08 -33.80 -7.27
CA MET A 676 -6.75 -32.81 -6.43
C MET A 676 -8.25 -32.89 -6.70
N ILE A 677 -9.02 -33.30 -5.70
CA ILE A 677 -10.47 -33.52 -5.79
C ILE A 677 -11.18 -32.29 -5.20
N PRO A 678 -12.00 -31.56 -5.99
CA PRO A 678 -12.80 -30.47 -5.44
C PRO A 678 -13.98 -30.99 -4.59
N PRO A 679 -14.63 -30.13 -3.78
CA PRO A 679 -15.88 -30.49 -3.15
C PRO A 679 -16.94 -30.89 -4.17
N LYS A 680 -17.77 -31.89 -3.84
CA LYS A 680 -18.82 -32.38 -4.75
C LYS A 680 -19.93 -31.36 -5.03
N GLY A 681 -20.12 -30.39 -4.12
CA GLY A 681 -21.21 -29.43 -4.17
C GLY A 681 -22.60 -30.05 -3.94
N GLY A 682 -23.55 -29.20 -3.60
CA GLY A 682 -24.93 -29.57 -3.35
C GLY A 682 -25.77 -28.32 -3.10
N ILE A 683 -26.90 -28.23 -3.80
CA ILE A 683 -27.91 -27.20 -3.60
C ILE A 683 -29.23 -27.88 -3.28
N GLU A 684 -30.04 -27.28 -2.40
CA GLU A 684 -31.46 -27.66 -2.31
C GLU A 684 -32.11 -27.37 -3.67
N GLU A 685 -32.97 -28.28 -4.16
CA GLU A 685 -33.71 -28.09 -5.40
C GLU A 685 -34.46 -26.75 -5.38
N GLU A 686 -34.16 -25.88 -6.35
CA GLU A 686 -34.91 -24.64 -6.50
C GLU A 686 -36.33 -24.96 -6.90
N GLN A 687 -37.30 -24.37 -6.20
CA GLN A 687 -38.65 -24.35 -6.70
C GLN A 687 -38.63 -23.53 -8.00
N PRO A 688 -39.05 -24.11 -9.14
CA PRO A 688 -39.13 -23.35 -10.37
C PRO A 688 -40.06 -22.15 -10.16
N TYR A 689 -39.68 -21.00 -10.70
CA TYR A 689 -40.52 -19.80 -10.67
C TYR A 689 -41.89 -20.09 -11.27
N ALA A 690 -42.91 -19.40 -10.77
CA ALA A 690 -44.20 -19.44 -11.43
C ALA A 690 -44.05 -18.91 -12.86
N GLU A 691 -44.82 -19.46 -13.81
CA GLU A 691 -44.72 -19.08 -15.22
C GLU A 691 -44.93 -17.57 -15.44
N GLU A 692 -45.78 -16.93 -14.63
CA GLU A 692 -45.98 -15.48 -14.61
C GLU A 692 -44.72 -14.70 -14.17
N GLU A 693 -43.99 -15.19 -13.16
CA GLU A 693 -42.75 -14.57 -12.68
C GLU A 693 -41.65 -14.66 -13.74
N MET A 694 -41.53 -15.81 -14.42
CA MET A 694 -40.57 -16.00 -15.51
C MET A 694 -40.87 -15.07 -16.69
N GLN A 695 -42.15 -14.93 -17.06
CA GLN A 695 -42.57 -14.03 -18.14
C GLN A 695 -42.28 -12.57 -17.79
N GLU A 696 -42.55 -12.16 -16.55
CA GLU A 696 -42.27 -10.80 -16.08
C GLU A 696 -40.76 -10.52 -16.01
N GLN A 697 -39.95 -11.45 -15.49
CA GLN A 697 -38.50 -11.36 -15.50
C GLN A 697 -37.96 -11.16 -16.91
N LYS A 698 -38.38 -12.01 -17.85
CA LYS A 698 -37.98 -11.90 -19.26
C LYS A 698 -38.35 -10.53 -19.82
N ARG A 699 -39.58 -10.07 -19.60
CA ARG A 699 -40.05 -8.75 -20.08
C ARG A 699 -39.20 -7.61 -19.52
N ARG A 700 -38.80 -7.68 -18.25
CA ARG A 700 -37.95 -6.68 -17.61
C ARG A 700 -36.52 -6.73 -18.13
N ASN A 701 -35.94 -7.91 -18.29
CA ASN A 701 -34.61 -8.10 -18.84
C ASN A 701 -34.52 -7.60 -20.28
N ASP A 702 -35.50 -7.95 -21.13
CA ASP A 702 -35.57 -7.50 -22.53
C ASP A 702 -35.59 -5.95 -22.61
N LYS A 703 -36.38 -5.31 -21.74
CA LYS A 703 -36.45 -3.84 -21.64
C LYS A 703 -35.13 -3.23 -21.16
N ALA A 704 -34.46 -3.86 -20.18
CA ALA A 704 -33.19 -3.38 -19.67
C ALA A 704 -32.08 -3.44 -20.75
N VAL A 705 -32.05 -4.54 -21.52
CA VAL A 705 -31.14 -4.70 -22.66
C VAL A 705 -31.42 -3.65 -23.73
N GLU A 706 -32.69 -3.34 -24.03
CA GLU A 706 -33.06 -2.27 -24.98
C GLU A 706 -32.51 -0.91 -24.53
N GLN A 707 -32.67 -0.57 -23.24
CA GLN A 707 -32.17 0.69 -22.69
C GLN A 707 -30.64 0.79 -22.73
N ARG A 708 -29.95 -0.30 -22.38
CA ARG A 708 -28.48 -0.36 -22.45
C ARG A 708 -27.99 -0.19 -23.90
N LYS A 709 -28.59 -0.90 -24.86
CA LYS A 709 -28.26 -0.77 -26.28
C LYS A 709 -28.48 0.65 -26.80
N ALA A 710 -29.61 1.28 -26.45
CA ALA A 710 -29.87 2.67 -26.83
C ALA A 710 -28.84 3.65 -26.25
N PHE A 711 -28.32 3.38 -25.06
CA PHE A 711 -27.22 4.16 -24.48
C PHE A 711 -25.89 3.91 -25.21
N GLU A 712 -25.56 2.66 -25.53
CA GLU A 712 -24.36 2.31 -26.30
C GLU A 712 -24.35 2.90 -27.72
N GLU A 713 -25.52 3.06 -28.34
CA GLU A 713 -25.68 3.74 -29.64
C GLU A 713 -25.24 5.22 -29.61
N THR A 714 -25.13 5.83 -28.42
CA THR A 714 -24.59 7.19 -28.27
C THR A 714 -23.07 7.25 -28.39
N PHE A 715 -22.38 6.11 -28.33
CA PHE A 715 -20.92 6.03 -28.44
C PHE A 715 -20.48 5.97 -29.91
N PHE A 716 -19.20 6.22 -30.14
CA PHE A 716 -18.63 6.00 -31.47
C PHE A 716 -18.57 4.52 -31.84
N ASN A 717 -19.09 4.19 -33.02
CA ASN A 717 -18.92 2.89 -33.68
C ASN A 717 -17.94 3.02 -34.85
N GLU A 718 -17.63 1.94 -35.54
CA GLU A 718 -16.68 1.96 -36.67
C GLU A 718 -17.03 2.99 -37.76
N THR A 719 -18.31 3.28 -37.98
CA THR A 719 -18.75 4.22 -39.01
C THR A 719 -18.68 5.67 -38.51
N THR A 720 -19.26 5.94 -37.34
CA THR A 720 -19.30 7.30 -36.78
C THR A 720 -17.91 7.77 -36.35
N SER A 721 -17.05 6.88 -35.84
CA SER A 721 -15.64 7.22 -35.53
C SER A 721 -14.83 7.54 -36.78
N LYS A 722 -15.00 6.80 -37.88
CA LYS A 722 -14.32 7.09 -39.16
C LYS A 722 -14.74 8.44 -39.72
N GLU A 723 -16.02 8.80 -39.60
CA GLU A 723 -16.49 10.13 -40.03
C GLU A 723 -15.85 11.24 -39.21
N GLU A 724 -15.86 11.13 -37.88
CA GLU A 724 -15.22 12.11 -36.99
C GLU A 724 -13.71 12.20 -37.25
N ALA A 725 -13.05 11.05 -37.45
CA ALA A 725 -11.62 10.97 -37.63
C ALA A 725 -11.13 11.59 -38.95
N LYS A 726 -12.01 11.84 -39.94
CA LYS A 726 -11.64 12.50 -41.22
C LYS A 726 -11.06 13.90 -41.03
N ARG A 727 -11.34 14.57 -39.91
CA ARG A 727 -10.71 15.86 -39.58
C ARG A 727 -9.20 15.74 -39.32
N PHE A 728 -8.70 14.51 -39.12
CA PHE A 728 -7.30 14.17 -38.89
C PHE A 728 -6.72 13.38 -40.09
N LEU A 729 -6.31 14.09 -41.15
CA LEU A 729 -6.01 13.52 -42.49
C LEU A 729 -5.08 12.29 -42.53
N LEU A 730 -4.02 12.24 -41.71
CA LEU A 730 -2.95 11.24 -41.82
C LEU A 730 -3.06 10.05 -40.85
N LEU A 731 -3.94 10.11 -39.85
CA LEU A 731 -4.03 9.15 -38.73
C LEU A 731 -5.49 8.78 -38.41
N ASN A 732 -6.38 8.93 -39.39
CA ASN A 732 -7.82 8.76 -39.20
C ASN A 732 -8.19 7.32 -38.80
N GLU A 733 -7.48 6.31 -39.30
CA GLU A 733 -7.73 4.90 -38.95
C GLU A 733 -7.34 4.61 -37.49
N GLU A 734 -6.16 5.03 -37.05
CA GLU A 734 -5.69 4.87 -35.68
C GLU A 734 -6.53 5.66 -34.68
N ILE A 735 -6.92 6.89 -35.02
CA ILE A 735 -7.79 7.71 -34.18
C ILE A 735 -9.18 7.07 -34.08
N SER A 736 -9.73 6.57 -35.19
CA SER A 736 -11.01 5.85 -35.19
C SER A 736 -10.97 4.64 -34.25
N GLU A 737 -9.88 3.86 -34.26
CA GLU A 737 -9.66 2.75 -33.34
C GLU A 737 -9.67 3.21 -31.87
N CYS A 738 -8.94 4.29 -31.55
CA CYS A 738 -8.92 4.86 -30.19
C CYS A 738 -10.30 5.36 -29.75
N LEU A 739 -11.07 6.02 -30.62
CA LEU A 739 -12.40 6.54 -30.32
C LEU A 739 -13.42 5.43 -30.04
N VAL A 740 -13.36 4.31 -30.77
CA VAL A 740 -14.21 3.15 -30.50
C VAL A 740 -13.84 2.52 -29.15
N LYS A 741 -12.54 2.36 -28.87
CA LYS A 741 -12.03 1.81 -27.61
C LYS A 741 -12.35 2.70 -26.39
N ALA A 742 -12.48 4.01 -26.58
CA ALA A 742 -12.78 4.97 -25.52
C ALA A 742 -14.22 4.91 -24.99
N ARG A 743 -15.15 4.26 -25.72
CA ARG A 743 -16.57 4.13 -25.32
C ARG A 743 -17.15 5.50 -24.94
N GLY A 744 -17.82 5.63 -23.79
CA GLY A 744 -18.38 6.90 -23.31
C GLY A 744 -17.35 8.00 -22.98
N ASN A 745 -16.05 7.72 -23.00
CA ASN A 745 -14.97 8.67 -22.71
C ASN A 745 -14.40 9.38 -23.94
N HIS A 746 -14.97 9.14 -25.12
CA HIS A 746 -14.49 9.66 -26.40
C HIS A 746 -14.28 11.20 -26.44
N LYS A 747 -15.02 11.98 -25.64
CA LYS A 747 -14.86 13.44 -25.58
C LYS A 747 -13.51 13.87 -24.99
N GLU A 748 -13.00 13.15 -23.99
CA GLU A 748 -11.69 13.40 -23.41
C GLU A 748 -10.59 13.10 -24.45
N ILE A 749 -10.74 12.01 -25.20
CA ILE A 749 -9.80 11.63 -26.27
C ILE A 749 -9.79 12.68 -27.39
N LEU A 750 -10.96 13.15 -27.85
CA LEU A 750 -11.02 14.22 -28.86
C LEU A 750 -10.40 15.53 -28.34
N THR A 751 -10.69 15.90 -27.10
CA THR A 751 -10.13 17.11 -26.46
C THR A 751 -8.59 17.05 -26.42
N PHE A 752 -8.01 15.87 -26.14
CA PHE A 752 -6.56 15.67 -26.16
C PHE A 752 -5.95 15.76 -27.58
N LEU A 753 -6.67 15.32 -28.61
CA LEU A 753 -6.17 15.33 -30.00
C LEU A 753 -6.34 16.69 -30.69
N ASP A 754 -7.27 17.52 -30.22
CA ASP A 754 -7.56 18.83 -30.80
C ASP A 754 -6.39 19.81 -30.67
N ASP A 755 -6.40 20.84 -31.54
CA ASP A 755 -5.39 21.90 -31.61
C ASP A 755 -3.92 21.46 -31.72
N SER A 756 -3.68 20.21 -32.15
CA SER A 756 -2.34 19.61 -32.27
C SER A 756 -1.71 19.86 -33.65
N SER A 757 -0.41 20.15 -33.68
CA SER A 757 0.37 20.10 -34.93
C SER A 757 0.43 18.68 -35.48
N GLN A 758 0.78 18.50 -36.77
CA GLN A 758 0.85 17.15 -37.38
C GLN A 758 1.84 16.22 -36.66
N ASP A 759 2.95 16.76 -36.19
CA ASP A 759 3.99 16.00 -35.48
C ASP A 759 3.57 15.66 -34.04
N GLU A 760 2.90 16.58 -33.35
CA GLU A 760 2.31 16.28 -32.03
C GLU A 760 1.21 15.25 -32.15
N LEU A 761 0.32 15.39 -33.13
CA LEU A 761 -0.79 14.46 -33.37
C LEU A 761 -0.28 13.02 -33.55
N TYR A 762 0.82 12.85 -34.30
CA TYR A 762 1.48 11.55 -34.47
C TYR A 762 1.87 10.90 -33.13
N LEU A 763 2.56 11.65 -32.27
CA LEU A 763 2.99 11.12 -30.97
C LEU A 763 1.83 10.99 -29.97
N LYS A 764 0.84 11.88 -30.00
CA LYS A 764 -0.38 11.77 -29.19
C LYS A 764 -1.13 10.48 -29.53
N VAL A 765 -1.26 10.14 -30.81
CA VAL A 765 -1.86 8.86 -31.24
C VAL A 765 -1.01 7.67 -30.77
N LYS A 766 0.32 7.72 -30.87
CA LYS A 766 1.21 6.68 -30.34
C LYS A 766 1.04 6.48 -28.84
N LEU A 767 0.92 7.56 -28.06
CA LEU A 767 0.62 7.50 -26.64
C LEU A 767 -0.71 6.78 -26.37
N LEU A 768 -1.78 7.15 -27.07
CA LEU A 768 -3.08 6.48 -26.91
C LEU A 768 -3.02 5.00 -27.25
N LYS A 769 -2.23 4.60 -28.25
CA LYS A 769 -2.04 3.19 -28.63
C LYS A 769 -1.20 2.39 -27.65
N ALA A 770 -0.31 3.03 -26.91
CA ALA A 770 0.48 2.41 -25.84
C ALA A 770 -0.34 2.17 -24.55
N LEU A 771 -1.53 2.77 -24.45
CA LEU A 771 -2.43 2.59 -23.32
C LEU A 771 -3.36 1.38 -23.52
N PRO A 772 -3.56 0.55 -22.48
CA PRO A 772 -4.63 -0.44 -22.46
C PRO A 772 -6.01 0.18 -22.70
N GLN A 773 -6.93 -0.57 -23.31
CA GLN A 773 -8.30 -0.10 -23.59
C GLN A 773 -8.99 0.49 -22.35
N LYS A 774 -8.82 -0.11 -21.17
CA LYS A 774 -9.46 0.37 -19.93
C LYS A 774 -9.01 1.79 -19.57
N ASP A 775 -7.77 2.16 -19.87
CA ASP A 775 -7.29 3.52 -19.63
C ASP A 775 -7.92 4.52 -20.59
N LEU A 776 -8.13 4.14 -21.86
CA LEU A 776 -8.87 4.98 -22.82
C LEU A 776 -10.32 5.25 -22.37
N SER A 777 -10.91 4.34 -21.59
CA SER A 777 -12.28 4.47 -21.09
C SER A 777 -12.46 5.39 -19.89
N ASP A 778 -11.38 5.82 -19.21
CA ASP A 778 -11.50 6.66 -18.01
C ASP A 778 -10.38 7.68 -17.78
N ILE A 779 -9.40 7.79 -18.68
CA ILE A 779 -8.36 8.82 -18.62
C ILE A 779 -8.92 10.18 -19.02
N LEU A 780 -8.50 11.24 -18.34
CA LEU A 780 -8.90 12.61 -18.68
C LEU A 780 -7.93 13.21 -19.70
N ALA A 781 -8.43 14.12 -20.52
CA ALA A 781 -7.60 14.88 -21.45
C ALA A 781 -6.48 15.61 -20.71
N LEU A 782 -6.78 16.16 -19.52
CA LEU A 782 -5.81 16.85 -18.68
C LEU A 782 -4.64 15.95 -18.25
N ASP A 783 -4.91 14.69 -17.89
CA ASP A 783 -3.86 13.72 -17.52
C ASP A 783 -2.94 13.44 -18.73
N LEU A 784 -3.53 13.21 -19.89
CA LEU A 784 -2.80 12.98 -21.14
C LEU A 784 -1.96 14.19 -21.55
N GLU A 785 -2.51 15.41 -21.48
CA GLU A 785 -1.81 16.65 -21.84
C GLU A 785 -0.60 16.90 -20.94
N GLU A 786 -0.72 16.72 -19.61
CA GLU A 786 0.44 16.87 -18.73
C GLU A 786 1.53 15.85 -19.09
N HIS A 787 1.16 14.58 -19.22
CA HIS A 787 2.14 13.53 -19.51
C HIS A 787 2.84 13.74 -20.86
N PHE A 788 2.11 14.18 -21.88
CA PHE A 788 2.65 14.55 -23.18
C PHE A 788 3.58 15.77 -23.09
N ALA A 789 3.10 16.89 -22.53
CA ALA A 789 3.84 18.15 -22.50
C ALA A 789 5.16 18.06 -21.73
N TYR A 790 5.23 17.24 -20.67
CA TYR A 790 6.45 17.09 -19.87
C TYR A 790 7.41 16.01 -20.38
N SER A 791 6.97 15.13 -21.29
CA SER A 791 7.81 14.08 -21.88
C SER A 791 8.38 14.45 -23.25
N ILE A 792 7.64 15.22 -24.07
CA ILE A 792 7.99 15.51 -25.47
C ILE A 792 9.41 16.07 -25.68
N LYS A 793 9.93 16.83 -24.71
CA LYS A 793 11.29 17.39 -24.75
C LYS A 793 12.42 16.34 -24.78
N TYR A 794 12.13 15.09 -24.43
CA TYR A 794 13.09 13.98 -24.43
C TYR A 794 12.98 13.08 -25.67
N ARG A 795 12.11 13.43 -26.63
CA ARG A 795 11.87 12.61 -27.83
C ARG A 795 13.17 12.33 -28.59
N ASP A 796 13.98 13.36 -28.81
CA ASP A 796 15.19 13.27 -29.64
C ASP A 796 16.36 12.61 -28.91
N ASP A 797 16.23 12.34 -27.61
CA ASP A 797 17.25 11.68 -26.79
C ASP A 797 17.23 10.15 -26.92
N TRP A 798 16.12 9.58 -27.42
CA TRP A 798 15.86 8.14 -27.38
C TRP A 798 15.28 7.59 -28.69
N GLU A 799 15.44 6.29 -28.91
CA GLU A 799 14.71 5.57 -29.96
C GLU A 799 13.20 5.65 -29.69
N GLU A 800 12.40 5.79 -30.76
CA GLU A 800 10.96 6.07 -30.63
C GLU A 800 10.23 5.05 -29.74
N ASP A 801 10.51 3.74 -29.91
CA ASP A 801 9.85 2.71 -29.12
C ASP A 801 10.20 2.79 -27.63
N ILE A 802 11.46 3.11 -27.30
CA ILE A 802 11.90 3.33 -25.92
C ILE A 802 11.25 4.59 -25.34
N PHE A 803 11.21 5.67 -26.11
CA PHE A 803 10.59 6.93 -25.71
C PHE A 803 9.09 6.76 -25.46
N VAL A 804 8.36 6.17 -26.41
CA VAL A 804 6.90 6.00 -26.33
C VAL A 804 6.56 5.12 -25.13
N GLU A 805 7.18 3.94 -25.01
CA GLU A 805 6.78 2.92 -24.02
C GLU A 805 7.27 3.23 -22.60
N TYR A 806 8.48 3.80 -22.47
CA TYR A 806 9.15 3.89 -21.17
C TYR A 806 9.45 5.32 -20.73
N ILE A 807 9.06 6.35 -21.48
CA ILE A 807 9.12 7.75 -21.04
C ILE A 807 7.76 8.43 -21.19
N MET A 808 7.13 8.39 -22.37
CA MET A 808 5.89 9.10 -22.65
C MET A 808 4.67 8.41 -22.03
N ASN A 809 4.60 7.08 -22.11
CA ASN A 809 3.52 6.28 -21.55
C ASN A 809 3.42 6.47 -20.01
N PRO A 810 2.31 7.00 -19.48
CA PRO A 810 2.14 7.22 -18.05
C PRO A 810 1.78 5.95 -17.27
N ARG A 811 1.35 4.88 -17.96
CA ARG A 811 1.04 3.58 -17.38
C ARG A 811 2.34 2.89 -16.93
N ILE A 812 2.44 2.59 -15.63
CA ILE A 812 3.60 1.91 -15.03
C ILE A 812 3.24 0.49 -14.58
N TRP A 813 2.12 0.33 -13.88
CA TRP A 813 1.62 -0.96 -13.40
C TRP A 813 0.11 -1.08 -13.66
N ILE A 814 -0.73 -1.07 -12.62
CA ILE A 814 -2.20 -1.15 -12.72
C ILE A 814 -2.92 -0.03 -11.95
N GLU A 815 -2.18 1.00 -11.53
CA GLU A 815 -2.68 2.17 -10.78
C GLU A 815 -3.73 3.00 -11.56
N LYS A 816 -4.48 3.89 -10.90
CA LYS A 816 -5.17 4.96 -11.64
C LYS A 816 -4.12 5.96 -12.14
N ILE A 817 -4.11 6.25 -13.44
CA ILE A 817 -3.25 7.29 -14.01
C ILE A 817 -3.73 8.64 -13.46
N ARG A 818 -2.81 9.43 -12.92
CA ARG A 818 -3.03 10.78 -12.37
C ARG A 818 -1.89 11.70 -12.79
N LEU A 819 -2.15 13.00 -12.77
CA LEU A 819 -1.12 14.05 -12.82
C LEU A 819 0.00 13.80 -11.81
N TYR A 820 1.25 13.89 -12.27
CA TYR A 820 2.42 13.78 -11.39
C TYR A 820 3.68 14.45 -11.90
N ARG A 821 3.84 14.65 -13.21
CA ARG A 821 5.14 15.07 -13.77
C ARG A 821 5.49 16.49 -13.34
N LYS A 822 4.50 17.38 -13.37
CA LYS A 822 4.67 18.76 -12.95
C LYS A 822 5.09 18.85 -11.49
N GLU A 823 4.39 18.12 -10.62
CA GLU A 823 4.62 18.16 -9.18
C GLU A 823 5.96 17.51 -8.82
N ILE A 824 6.31 16.36 -9.40
CA ILE A 824 7.63 15.73 -9.23
C ILE A 824 8.74 16.69 -9.64
N LEU A 825 8.61 17.34 -10.81
CA LEU A 825 9.62 18.28 -11.29
C LEU A 825 9.67 19.56 -10.45
N ALA A 826 8.58 19.99 -9.82
CA ALA A 826 8.60 21.12 -8.90
C ALA A 826 9.19 20.73 -7.52
N PHE A 827 9.05 19.47 -7.14
CA PHE A 827 9.43 18.97 -5.82
C PHE A 827 10.95 18.86 -5.63
N PHE A 828 11.67 18.33 -6.63
CA PHE A 828 13.13 18.17 -6.56
C PHE A 828 13.88 19.43 -6.99
N THR A 829 15.06 19.68 -6.41
CA THR A 829 15.95 20.76 -6.87
C THR A 829 16.61 20.40 -8.20
N GLU A 830 17.17 21.37 -8.93
CA GLU A 830 17.88 21.09 -10.18
C GLU A 830 19.13 20.21 -9.95
N GLU A 831 19.81 20.37 -8.82
CA GLU A 831 20.95 19.54 -8.41
C GLU A 831 20.53 18.09 -8.19
N GLN A 832 19.42 17.84 -7.48
CA GLN A 832 18.87 16.50 -7.28
C GLN A 832 18.47 15.87 -8.61
N LYS A 833 17.75 16.61 -9.47
CA LYS A 833 17.37 16.12 -10.81
C LYS A 833 18.58 15.73 -11.64
N LYS A 834 19.65 16.54 -11.59
CA LYS A 834 20.90 16.24 -12.28
C LYS A 834 21.57 14.98 -11.69
N CYS A 835 21.65 14.89 -10.37
CA CYS A 835 22.19 13.74 -9.65
C CYS A 835 21.48 12.44 -10.05
N PHE A 836 20.15 12.42 -10.02
CA PHE A 836 19.35 11.25 -10.41
C PHE A 836 19.49 10.89 -11.90
N ARG A 837 19.76 11.87 -12.78
CA ARG A 837 20.04 11.61 -14.20
C ARG A 837 21.40 10.95 -14.42
N GLU A 838 22.42 11.37 -13.67
CA GLU A 838 23.76 10.81 -13.77
C GLU A 838 23.84 9.41 -13.12
N GLU A 839 23.23 9.28 -11.94
CA GLU A 839 23.17 8.04 -11.17
C GLU A 839 21.75 7.76 -10.61
N PRO A 840 20.91 7.01 -11.34
CA PRO A 840 19.54 6.70 -10.93
C PRO A 840 19.40 5.99 -9.58
N LEU A 841 20.43 5.28 -9.10
CA LEU A 841 20.41 4.66 -7.78
C LEU A 841 20.41 5.68 -6.63
N GLU A 842 20.82 6.93 -6.85
CA GLU A 842 20.69 7.99 -5.85
C GLU A 842 19.23 8.32 -5.53
N LEU A 843 18.31 8.12 -6.49
CA LEU A 843 16.89 8.24 -6.22
C LEU A 843 16.42 7.13 -5.26
N LYS A 844 16.93 5.91 -5.40
CA LYS A 844 16.59 4.80 -4.50
C LYS A 844 17.03 5.11 -3.06
N ARG A 845 18.27 5.59 -2.89
CA ARG A 845 18.79 6.02 -1.57
C ARG A 845 18.00 7.19 -0.99
N TRP A 846 17.61 8.15 -1.84
CA TRP A 846 16.73 9.23 -1.44
C TRP A 846 15.38 8.69 -0.94
N MET A 847 14.78 7.74 -1.66
CA MET A 847 13.51 7.14 -1.24
C MET A 847 13.64 6.40 0.09
N GLU A 848 14.68 5.59 0.28
CA GLU A 848 14.94 4.87 1.54
C GLU A 848 15.11 5.82 2.73
N SER A 849 15.66 7.02 2.49
CA SER A 849 15.87 8.04 3.52
C SER A 849 14.67 8.97 3.74
N ASN A 850 13.68 9.00 2.84
CA ASN A 850 12.62 10.03 2.85
C ASN A 850 11.19 9.49 2.75
N LEU A 851 11.00 8.22 2.37
CA LEU A 851 9.70 7.60 2.18
C LEU A 851 9.55 6.39 3.11
N TYR A 852 8.41 6.35 3.80
CA TYR A 852 8.07 5.28 4.70
C TYR A 852 7.35 4.13 3.99
N LEU A 853 7.83 2.90 4.19
CA LEU A 853 7.20 1.67 3.71
C LEU A 853 6.08 1.20 4.64
N ILE A 854 4.84 1.41 4.22
CA ILE A 854 3.66 0.87 4.91
C ILE A 854 3.67 -0.66 4.73
N LYS A 855 3.89 -1.38 5.84
CA LYS A 855 3.82 -2.85 5.88
C LYS A 855 2.36 -3.33 5.73
N ASP A 856 2.13 -4.64 5.70
CA ASP A 856 0.81 -5.31 5.53
C ASP A 856 -0.22 -5.04 6.66
N LYS A 857 -0.42 -3.78 7.05
CA LYS A 857 -1.47 -3.29 7.94
C LYS A 857 -2.72 -2.84 7.17
N GLU A 858 -2.64 -2.74 5.85
CA GLU A 858 -3.71 -2.32 4.95
C GLU A 858 -4.10 -3.45 3.97
N TYR A 859 -5.18 -3.27 3.22
CA TYR A 859 -5.57 -4.24 2.19
C TYR A 859 -4.78 -3.98 0.89
N SER A 860 -4.10 -5.01 0.41
CA SER A 860 -2.86 -4.96 -0.40
C SER A 860 -2.97 -4.42 -1.84
N ASN A 861 -4.17 -4.07 -2.32
CA ASN A 861 -4.41 -3.85 -3.75
C ASN A 861 -4.54 -2.37 -4.14
N LEU A 862 -4.33 -1.45 -3.20
CA LEU A 862 -4.36 -0.01 -3.45
C LEU A 862 -2.95 0.57 -3.44
N ASN A 863 -2.66 1.39 -4.44
CA ASN A 863 -1.38 2.04 -4.61
C ASN A 863 -1.55 3.54 -4.42
N THR A 864 -0.84 4.12 -3.44
CA THR A 864 -0.64 5.57 -3.32
C THR A 864 -0.01 6.10 -4.61
N SER A 865 -0.58 7.17 -5.18
CA SER A 865 -0.06 7.82 -6.39
C SER A 865 1.32 8.47 -6.15
N PRO A 866 2.09 8.78 -7.22
CA PRO A 866 3.38 9.44 -7.04
C PRO A 866 3.32 10.79 -6.31
N THR A 867 2.27 11.58 -6.52
CA THR A 867 2.06 12.85 -5.80
C THR A 867 1.60 12.61 -4.37
N GLY A 868 0.73 11.62 -4.15
CA GLY A 868 0.37 11.15 -2.82
C GLY A 868 1.59 10.74 -1.99
N MET A 869 2.52 9.99 -2.59
CA MET A 869 3.80 9.61 -1.98
C MET A 869 4.62 10.84 -1.54
N LEU A 870 4.66 11.90 -2.35
CA LEU A 870 5.32 13.15 -1.98
C LEU A 870 4.60 13.85 -0.81
N LYS A 871 3.27 13.86 -0.81
CA LYS A 871 2.45 14.52 0.20
C LYS A 871 2.55 13.87 1.57
N VAL A 872 2.39 12.54 1.64
CA VAL A 872 2.33 11.80 2.92
C VAL A 872 3.66 11.15 3.31
N ARG A 873 4.65 11.14 2.41
CA ARG A 873 5.95 10.48 2.60
C ARG A 873 5.83 8.99 2.92
N GLY A 874 4.91 8.27 2.28
CA GLY A 874 4.79 6.83 2.47
C GLY A 874 3.76 6.13 1.59
N GLY A 875 3.94 4.82 1.46
CA GLY A 875 3.10 3.93 0.66
C GLY A 875 3.55 2.47 0.76
N ASN A 876 2.84 1.57 0.10
CA ASN A 876 3.22 0.16 0.06
C ASN A 876 4.43 -0.06 -0.89
N LYS A 877 4.92 -1.31 -1.00
CA LYS A 877 6.08 -1.66 -1.85
C LYS A 877 5.85 -1.33 -3.33
N ILE A 878 4.66 -1.62 -3.85
CA ILE A 878 4.32 -1.34 -5.26
C ILE A 878 4.25 0.18 -5.51
N SER A 879 3.71 0.96 -4.58
CA SER A 879 3.74 2.43 -4.63
C SER A 879 5.15 2.99 -4.68
N HIS A 880 6.10 2.41 -3.92
CA HIS A 880 7.51 2.78 -4.03
C HIS A 880 8.06 2.48 -5.43
N ASN A 881 7.76 1.30 -5.98
CA ASN A 881 8.20 0.94 -7.33
C ASN A 881 7.60 1.88 -8.40
N ILE A 882 6.30 2.19 -8.31
CA ILE A 882 5.62 3.15 -9.20
C ILE A 882 6.25 4.54 -9.06
N PHE A 883 6.49 5.02 -7.83
CA PHE A 883 7.11 6.31 -7.59
C PHE A 883 8.51 6.40 -8.19
N PHE A 884 9.36 5.38 -8.00
CA PHE A 884 10.69 5.31 -8.60
C PHE A 884 10.63 5.49 -10.12
N VAL A 885 9.80 4.68 -10.80
CA VAL A 885 9.62 4.77 -12.25
C VAL A 885 9.07 6.13 -12.66
N ALA A 886 8.05 6.66 -11.97
CA ALA A 886 7.44 7.95 -12.30
C ALA A 886 8.44 9.11 -12.23
N VAL A 887 9.33 9.13 -11.23
CA VAL A 887 10.39 10.15 -11.11
C VAL A 887 11.39 10.02 -12.25
N LEU A 888 11.93 8.82 -12.50
CA LEU A 888 12.90 8.60 -13.60
C LEU A 888 12.31 8.98 -14.97
N ARG A 889 11.08 8.56 -15.26
CA ARG A 889 10.37 8.93 -16.51
C ARG A 889 10.14 10.43 -16.61
N SER A 890 9.90 11.13 -15.51
CA SER A 890 9.78 12.60 -15.48
C SER A 890 11.10 13.31 -15.78
N LEU A 891 12.22 12.66 -15.47
CA LEU A 891 13.58 13.14 -15.73
C LEU A 891 14.12 12.74 -17.12
N GLY A 892 13.35 11.99 -17.91
CA GLY A 892 13.73 11.54 -19.25
C GLY A 892 14.55 10.26 -19.25
N ILE A 893 14.52 9.48 -18.17
CA ILE A 893 15.20 8.19 -18.06
C ILE A 893 14.16 7.07 -18.27
N PRO A 894 14.34 6.20 -19.28
CA PRO A 894 13.45 5.06 -19.48
C PRO A 894 13.52 4.12 -18.27
N ALA A 895 12.37 3.81 -17.68
CA ALA A 895 12.28 2.95 -16.50
C ALA A 895 11.00 2.11 -16.54
N LYS A 896 11.02 0.94 -15.88
CA LYS A 896 9.88 0.03 -15.82
C LYS A 896 9.88 -0.82 -14.55
N ILE A 897 8.72 -1.39 -14.26
CA ILE A 897 8.58 -2.59 -13.42
C ILE A 897 8.54 -3.77 -14.39
N GLU A 898 9.44 -4.73 -14.25
CA GLU A 898 9.51 -5.91 -15.10
C GLU A 898 8.28 -6.78 -14.89
N LYS A 899 7.61 -7.16 -15.97
CA LYS A 899 6.37 -7.93 -15.88
C LYS A 899 6.61 -9.33 -15.33
N THR A 900 7.73 -9.96 -15.72
CA THR A 900 8.05 -11.36 -15.41
C THR A 900 8.13 -11.66 -13.91
N ASP A 901 8.77 -10.78 -13.14
CA ASP A 901 9.04 -11.02 -11.72
C ASP A 901 8.74 -9.82 -10.79
N GLY A 902 8.42 -8.64 -11.35
CA GLY A 902 8.11 -7.42 -10.63
C GLY A 902 9.32 -6.57 -10.23
N LYS A 903 10.52 -6.86 -10.74
CA LYS A 903 11.74 -6.08 -10.42
C LYS A 903 11.76 -4.71 -11.07
N LEU A 904 12.39 -3.74 -10.42
CA LEU A 904 12.63 -2.43 -11.00
C LEU A 904 13.78 -2.48 -12.01
N ALA A 905 13.62 -1.77 -13.13
CA ALA A 905 14.68 -1.59 -14.11
C ALA A 905 14.71 -0.17 -14.68
N TYR A 906 15.91 0.30 -15.03
CA TYR A 906 16.13 1.55 -15.76
C TYR A 906 17.10 1.33 -16.92
N TYR A 907 17.01 2.16 -17.95
CA TYR A 907 17.79 2.00 -19.17
C TYR A 907 19.04 2.90 -19.15
N LYS A 908 20.23 2.29 -19.23
CA LYS A 908 21.53 2.99 -19.23
C LYS A 908 22.46 2.27 -20.20
N ASN A 909 23.25 3.01 -21.00
CA ASN A 909 24.18 2.46 -21.98
C ASN A 909 23.56 1.46 -22.99
N ARG A 910 22.31 1.73 -23.42
CA ARG A 910 21.52 0.85 -24.31
C ARG A 910 21.25 -0.55 -23.76
N GLN A 911 21.20 -0.69 -22.43
CA GLN A 911 20.86 -1.93 -21.75
C GLN A 911 19.99 -1.66 -20.52
N TRP A 912 19.09 -2.61 -20.22
CA TRP A 912 18.31 -2.58 -18.98
C TRP A 912 19.19 -2.95 -17.78
N GLN A 913 19.19 -2.09 -16.77
CA GLN A 913 19.83 -2.30 -15.48
C GLN A 913 18.75 -2.67 -14.48
N PHE A 914 18.83 -3.87 -13.89
CA PHE A 914 17.87 -4.37 -12.90
C PHE A 914 18.33 -4.05 -11.49
N ILE A 915 17.39 -3.67 -10.63
CA ILE A 915 17.66 -3.32 -9.23
C ILE A 915 17.37 -4.54 -8.34
N TYR A 916 18.37 -4.94 -7.57
CA TYR A 916 18.29 -6.02 -6.59
C TYR A 916 18.10 -5.48 -5.17
N GLU A 917 17.51 -6.30 -4.28
CA GLU A 917 17.32 -5.96 -2.86
C GLU A 917 18.60 -6.10 -2.04
N ASP A 918 19.51 -6.99 -2.44
CA ASP A 918 20.83 -7.12 -1.83
C ASP A 918 21.81 -6.18 -2.52
N GLU A 919 22.25 -5.15 -1.80
CA GLU A 919 23.21 -4.14 -2.30
C GLU A 919 24.57 -4.74 -2.69
N ASN A 920 24.87 -5.97 -2.27
CA ASN A 920 26.12 -6.66 -2.63
C ASN A 920 26.04 -7.44 -3.94
N VAL A 921 24.90 -7.40 -4.64
CA VAL A 921 24.68 -8.14 -5.88
C VAL A 921 24.48 -7.17 -7.04
N ASP A 922 25.59 -6.80 -7.69
CA ASP A 922 25.59 -5.91 -8.89
C ASP A 922 24.86 -6.54 -10.08
N SER A 923 24.83 -7.88 -10.14
CA SER A 923 24.08 -8.65 -11.14
C SER A 923 23.89 -10.08 -10.67
N LYS A 924 22.75 -10.71 -11.01
CA LYS A 924 22.59 -12.15 -10.88
C LYS A 924 22.89 -12.81 -12.22
N GLU A 925 23.63 -13.90 -12.17
CA GLU A 925 23.95 -14.72 -13.34
C GLU A 925 22.65 -15.35 -13.89
N VAL A 926 22.47 -15.30 -15.20
CA VAL A 926 21.32 -15.86 -15.89
C VAL A 926 21.73 -17.07 -16.73
N SER A 927 20.84 -18.06 -16.83
CA SER A 927 21.02 -19.21 -17.71
C SER A 927 19.67 -19.67 -18.30
N LYS A 928 19.70 -20.74 -19.10
CA LYS A 928 18.53 -21.18 -19.87
C LYS A 928 17.74 -22.30 -19.17
N LEU A 929 16.43 -22.10 -19.05
CA LEU A 929 15.46 -23.18 -18.85
C LEU A 929 14.79 -23.50 -20.20
N ILE A 930 14.87 -24.75 -20.62
CA ILE A 930 14.29 -25.25 -21.86
C ILE A 930 13.14 -26.18 -21.48
N LEU A 931 11.91 -25.81 -21.83
CA LEU A 931 10.78 -26.73 -21.71
C LEU A 931 10.56 -27.42 -23.05
N THR A 932 10.29 -28.72 -23.02
CA THR A 932 10.01 -29.52 -24.22
C THR A 932 8.65 -30.19 -24.12
N ARG A 933 7.88 -30.22 -25.20
CA ARG A 933 6.58 -30.92 -25.27
C ARG A 933 6.60 -32.06 -26.29
N ASP A 934 5.70 -33.03 -26.16
CA ASP A 934 5.30 -33.84 -27.32
C ASP A 934 4.50 -32.96 -28.29
N ASN A 935 4.11 -33.42 -29.48
CA ASN A 935 3.34 -32.60 -30.44
C ASN A 935 1.96 -32.11 -29.91
N SER A 936 1.68 -32.23 -28.61
CA SER A 936 0.56 -31.58 -27.94
C SER A 936 0.66 -30.06 -28.02
N HIS A 937 -0.50 -29.44 -28.13
CA HIS A 937 -0.64 -28.00 -27.92
C HIS A 937 -0.71 -27.74 -26.42
N VAL A 938 0.20 -26.92 -25.90
CA VAL A 938 0.23 -26.54 -24.47
C VAL A 938 0.40 -25.03 -24.34
N GLU A 939 -0.34 -24.45 -23.42
CA GLU A 939 -0.35 -23.01 -23.15
C GLU A 939 0.01 -22.71 -21.69
N TYR A 940 0.71 -21.60 -21.49
CA TYR A 940 1.06 -21.10 -20.15
C TYR A 940 -0.23 -20.73 -19.40
N TYR A 941 -0.28 -20.95 -18.08
CA TYR A 941 -1.47 -20.88 -17.22
C TYR A 941 -2.61 -21.87 -17.50
N LYS A 942 -2.77 -22.39 -18.72
CA LYS A 942 -3.79 -23.42 -19.02
C LYS A 942 -3.29 -24.85 -18.76
N ASN A 943 -2.05 -25.13 -19.15
CA ASN A 943 -1.48 -26.48 -19.07
C ASN A 943 -0.21 -26.55 -18.22
N TYR A 944 0.51 -25.43 -18.10
CA TYR A 944 1.71 -25.38 -17.27
C TYR A 944 2.04 -23.98 -16.75
N THR A 945 2.81 -23.92 -15.67
CA THR A 945 3.46 -22.70 -15.16
C THR A 945 4.89 -22.98 -14.70
N VAL A 946 5.68 -21.92 -14.56
CA VAL A 946 7.00 -21.95 -13.94
C VAL A 946 6.99 -21.00 -12.74
N SER A 947 7.47 -21.49 -11.60
CA SER A 947 7.60 -20.71 -10.38
C SER A 947 9.03 -20.73 -9.86
N ARG A 948 9.46 -19.66 -9.22
CA ARG A 948 10.80 -19.52 -8.60
C ARG A 948 10.67 -19.60 -7.09
N PHE A 949 11.58 -20.31 -6.44
CA PHE A 949 11.68 -20.34 -4.98
C PHE A 949 12.39 -19.07 -4.48
N GLU A 950 11.67 -18.23 -3.74
CA GLU A 950 12.20 -17.03 -3.10
C GLU A 950 11.50 -16.81 -1.75
N ASN A 951 12.25 -16.41 -0.71
CA ASN A 951 11.71 -16.10 0.62
C ASN A 951 10.87 -17.23 1.26
N GLY A 952 11.28 -18.49 1.05
CA GLY A 952 10.66 -19.67 1.67
C GLY A 952 9.48 -20.28 0.92
N TYR A 953 9.05 -19.69 -0.21
CA TYR A 953 7.93 -20.21 -1.02
C TYR A 953 8.19 -20.09 -2.52
N TYR A 954 7.37 -20.77 -3.32
CA TYR A 954 7.41 -20.70 -4.78
C TYR A 954 6.46 -19.59 -5.28
N LYS A 955 7.00 -18.65 -6.07
CA LYS A 955 6.24 -17.58 -6.73
C LYS A 955 6.17 -17.86 -8.23
N THR A 956 4.96 -17.98 -8.78
CA THR A 956 4.72 -18.10 -10.24
C THR A 956 5.29 -16.89 -10.98
N LEU A 957 5.91 -17.13 -12.14
CA LEU A 957 6.47 -16.10 -13.03
C LEU A 957 5.50 -15.79 -14.18
N GLU A 958 5.54 -14.56 -14.71
CA GLU A 958 4.80 -14.18 -15.92
C GLU A 958 5.67 -14.42 -17.17
N LEU A 959 5.42 -15.53 -17.88
CA LEU A 959 6.25 -16.03 -18.99
C LEU A 959 5.45 -16.39 -20.25
N ASP A 960 4.19 -15.95 -20.30
CA ASP A 960 3.21 -16.21 -21.36
C ASP A 960 3.50 -15.49 -22.68
N GLU A 961 4.34 -14.44 -22.67
CA GLU A 961 4.71 -13.68 -23.88
C GLU A 961 5.74 -14.41 -24.78
N ILE A 962 6.36 -15.52 -24.35
CA ILE A 962 7.38 -16.24 -25.13
C ILE A 962 6.77 -17.40 -25.93
N PRO A 963 6.83 -17.39 -27.28
CA PRO A 963 6.23 -18.42 -28.10
C PRO A 963 7.02 -19.74 -28.11
N TRP A 964 6.33 -20.83 -28.44
CA TRP A 964 6.94 -22.14 -28.69
C TRP A 964 7.54 -22.23 -30.10
N GLU A 965 8.76 -22.76 -30.21
CA GLU A 965 9.47 -23.05 -31.47
C GLU A 965 9.92 -24.52 -31.49
N ASP A 966 9.58 -25.27 -32.55
CA ASP A 966 9.99 -26.68 -32.73
C ASP A 966 9.78 -27.58 -31.48
N ASN A 967 8.61 -27.47 -30.85
CA ASN A 967 8.23 -28.16 -29.60
C ASN A 967 9.10 -27.82 -28.37
N LYS A 968 9.74 -26.65 -28.38
CA LYS A 968 10.51 -26.12 -27.26
C LYS A 968 10.16 -24.68 -26.98
N VAL A 969 10.33 -24.26 -25.74
CA VAL A 969 10.37 -22.86 -25.35
C VAL A 969 11.58 -22.63 -24.45
N GLU A 970 12.28 -21.52 -24.68
CA GLU A 970 13.51 -21.19 -23.95
C GLU A 970 13.29 -19.92 -23.11
N TYR A 971 13.49 -20.06 -21.80
CA TYR A 971 13.45 -18.95 -20.85
C TYR A 971 14.87 -18.62 -20.38
N THR A 972 15.21 -17.33 -20.38
CA THR A 972 16.44 -16.84 -19.75
C THR A 972 16.10 -16.39 -18.34
N LEU A 973 16.56 -17.13 -17.33
CA LEU A 973 16.19 -16.97 -15.93
C LEU A 973 17.43 -16.93 -15.05
N GLU A 974 17.33 -16.27 -13.91
CA GLU A 974 18.42 -16.19 -12.93
C GLU A 974 18.79 -17.56 -12.34
N GLU A 975 20.01 -17.69 -11.85
CA GLU A 975 20.41 -18.84 -11.04
C GLU A 975 19.48 -18.98 -9.82
N GLY A 976 19.07 -20.22 -9.54
CA GLY A 976 18.16 -20.52 -8.43
C GLY A 976 17.35 -21.81 -8.60
N TYR A 977 16.40 -22.00 -7.69
CA TYR A 977 15.51 -23.16 -7.68
C TYR A 977 14.15 -22.79 -8.27
N TYR A 978 13.64 -23.67 -9.12
CA TYR A 978 12.45 -23.48 -9.90
C TYR A 978 11.54 -24.70 -9.79
N ARG A 979 10.26 -24.49 -10.06
CA ARG A 979 9.24 -25.52 -10.08
C ARG A 979 8.38 -25.34 -11.31
N VAL A 980 8.34 -26.39 -12.13
CA VAL A 980 7.45 -26.49 -13.29
C VAL A 980 6.25 -27.33 -12.88
N ILE A 981 5.05 -26.77 -13.04
CA ILE A 981 3.81 -27.45 -12.72
C ILE A 981 3.07 -27.70 -14.03
N THR A 982 2.58 -28.91 -14.23
CA THR A 982 1.60 -29.23 -15.27
C THR A 982 0.33 -29.71 -14.61
N ALA A 983 -0.82 -29.17 -14.99
CA ALA A 983 -2.11 -29.58 -14.46
C ALA A 983 -3.06 -29.93 -15.61
N ASN A 984 -3.91 -30.94 -15.39
CA ASN A 984 -4.90 -31.37 -16.36
C ASN A 984 -6.23 -31.71 -15.66
N ARG A 985 -7.25 -30.91 -15.96
CA ARG A 985 -8.59 -31.04 -15.39
C ARG A 985 -9.35 -32.19 -16.06
N GLN A 986 -9.98 -33.03 -15.26
CA GLN A 986 -10.75 -34.19 -15.71
C GLN A 986 -12.25 -33.84 -15.79
N HIS A 987 -13.08 -34.66 -16.47
CA HIS A 987 -14.53 -34.39 -16.53
C HIS A 987 -15.24 -34.49 -15.18
N ASP A 988 -14.67 -35.22 -14.21
CA ASP A 988 -15.17 -35.29 -12.84
C ASP A 988 -14.70 -34.10 -11.96
N GLU A 989 -14.14 -33.07 -12.60
CA GLU A 989 -13.61 -31.84 -12.01
C GLU A 989 -12.32 -32.02 -11.19
N SER A 990 -11.86 -33.26 -11.00
CA SER A 990 -10.56 -33.53 -10.39
C SER A 990 -9.42 -33.00 -11.27
N ASN A 991 -8.33 -32.57 -10.64
CA ASN A 991 -7.16 -32.06 -11.35
C ASN A 991 -5.97 -32.98 -11.15
N ARG A 992 -5.38 -33.45 -12.25
CA ARG A 992 -4.16 -34.27 -12.25
C ARG A 992 -2.96 -33.34 -12.37
N VAL A 993 -2.19 -33.26 -11.29
CA VAL A 993 -1.13 -32.27 -11.13
C VAL A 993 0.19 -32.98 -11.03
N ARG A 994 1.14 -32.53 -11.84
CA ARG A 994 2.50 -33.01 -11.83
C ARG A 994 3.44 -31.84 -11.55
N VAL A 995 4.35 -32.05 -10.62
CA VAL A 995 5.32 -31.05 -10.18
C VAL A 995 6.72 -31.56 -10.44
N VAL A 996 7.54 -30.71 -11.07
CA VAL A 996 8.95 -30.98 -11.35
C VAL A 996 9.79 -29.85 -10.78
N ASN A 997 10.56 -30.15 -9.72
CA ASN A 997 11.51 -29.19 -9.16
C ASN A 997 12.84 -29.29 -9.94
N CYS A 998 13.38 -28.14 -10.34
CA CYS A 998 14.64 -28.05 -11.07
C CYS A 998 15.50 -26.89 -10.56
N GLN A 999 16.78 -26.91 -10.92
CA GLN A 999 17.73 -25.85 -10.59
C GLN A 999 18.30 -25.27 -11.88
N ILE A 1000 18.39 -23.95 -11.94
CA ILE A 1000 19.10 -23.23 -13.00
C ILE A 1000 20.47 -22.90 -12.44
N ILE A 1001 21.52 -23.34 -13.14
CA ILE A 1001 22.92 -23.19 -12.75
C ILE A 1001 23.61 -22.36 -13.83
N LYS A 1002 24.53 -21.48 -13.43
CA LYS A 1002 25.32 -20.66 -14.35
C LYS A 1002 25.98 -21.52 -15.45
N ASP A 1003 25.99 -20.99 -16.68
CA ASP A 1003 26.59 -21.58 -17.88
C ASP A 1003 26.03 -22.99 -18.27
N GLN A 1004 24.90 -23.41 -17.69
CA GLN A 1004 24.24 -24.69 -17.98
C GLN A 1004 22.80 -24.49 -18.45
N SER A 1005 22.39 -25.20 -19.51
CA SER A 1005 20.97 -25.24 -19.91
C SER A 1005 20.24 -26.37 -19.17
N THR A 1006 19.19 -26.03 -18.43
CA THR A 1006 18.33 -26.99 -17.74
C THR A 1006 17.16 -27.34 -18.65
N THR A 1007 16.96 -28.62 -18.97
CA THR A 1007 15.84 -29.07 -19.83
C THR A 1007 14.81 -29.84 -19.02
N VAL A 1008 13.53 -29.46 -19.13
CA VAL A 1008 12.40 -30.12 -18.44
C VAL A 1008 11.34 -30.54 -19.46
N PRO A 1009 11.02 -31.85 -19.57
CA PRO A 1009 9.91 -32.30 -20.39
C PRO A 1009 8.56 -32.02 -19.71
N LEU A 1010 7.67 -31.34 -20.43
CA LEU A 1010 6.27 -31.19 -20.03
C LEU A 1010 5.53 -32.50 -20.34
N ILE A 1011 4.95 -33.08 -19.30
CA ILE A 1011 4.17 -34.31 -19.40
C ILE A 1011 2.80 -34.03 -18.78
N LEU A 1012 1.78 -33.95 -19.63
CA LEU A 1012 0.39 -33.84 -19.18
C LEU A 1012 -0.14 -35.23 -18.83
N ASP A 1013 -0.53 -35.45 -17.57
CA ASP A 1013 -1.26 -36.64 -17.18
C ASP A 1013 -2.70 -36.54 -17.68
N LYS A 1014 -2.96 -37.13 -18.85
CA LYS A 1014 -4.28 -37.13 -19.49
C LYS A 1014 -5.34 -37.85 -18.67
N GLY A 1015 -4.95 -38.74 -17.76
CA GLY A 1015 -5.88 -39.58 -17.01
C GLY A 1015 -6.71 -40.52 -17.90
N ASN A 1016 -7.86 -40.94 -17.39
CA ASN A 1016 -8.82 -41.80 -18.11
C ASN A 1016 -10.22 -41.21 -17.90
N ASN A 1017 -10.65 -40.42 -18.88
CA ASN A 1017 -11.98 -39.85 -18.93
C ASN A 1017 -12.99 -40.94 -19.33
N GLU A 1018 -13.92 -41.30 -18.43
CA GLU A 1018 -14.92 -42.34 -18.72
C GLU A 1018 -15.91 -41.89 -19.80
N LYS A 1019 -15.86 -42.55 -20.97
CA LYS A 1019 -16.88 -42.40 -22.01
C LYS A 1019 -18.20 -42.98 -21.51
N LYS A 1020 -19.25 -42.17 -21.43
CA LYS A 1020 -20.62 -42.66 -21.20
C LYS A 1020 -21.32 -42.86 -22.54
N GLN A 1021 -22.30 -43.74 -22.60
CA GLN A 1021 -23.15 -43.90 -23.79
C GLN A 1021 -24.57 -43.48 -23.43
N VAL A 1022 -24.91 -42.24 -23.75
CA VAL A 1022 -26.23 -41.66 -23.47
C VAL A 1022 -27.02 -41.61 -24.78
N ALA A 1023 -28.19 -42.24 -24.83
CA ALA A 1023 -29.01 -42.20 -26.04
C ALA A 1023 -29.53 -40.78 -26.30
N VAL A 1024 -29.31 -40.24 -27.49
CA VAL A 1024 -29.77 -38.90 -27.88
C VAL A 1024 -31.02 -39.05 -28.74
N LYS A 1025 -32.06 -38.24 -28.50
CA LYS A 1025 -33.26 -38.22 -29.34
C LYS A 1025 -32.97 -37.57 -30.70
N ASP A 1026 -33.77 -37.91 -31.70
CA ASP A 1026 -33.76 -37.20 -32.97
C ASP A 1026 -34.59 -35.92 -32.85
N TYR A 1027 -33.93 -34.80 -32.57
CA TYR A 1027 -34.60 -33.50 -32.46
C TYR A 1027 -34.90 -32.95 -33.86
N SER A 1028 -36.10 -32.40 -34.05
CA SER A 1028 -36.47 -31.68 -35.27
C SER A 1028 -35.90 -30.28 -35.24
N LEU A 1029 -35.06 -29.97 -36.23
CA LEU A 1029 -34.26 -28.74 -36.30
C LEU A 1029 -34.69 -27.87 -37.48
N ILE A 1030 -34.61 -26.54 -37.30
CA ILE A 1030 -34.92 -25.56 -38.35
C ILE A 1030 -33.70 -24.66 -38.59
N SER A 1031 -33.28 -24.52 -39.85
CA SER A 1031 -32.20 -23.58 -40.21
C SER A 1031 -32.69 -22.13 -40.26
N LYS A 1032 -31.76 -21.17 -40.28
CA LYS A 1032 -32.08 -19.74 -40.46
C LYS A 1032 -32.93 -19.44 -41.71
N ASN A 1033 -32.85 -20.31 -42.73
CA ASN A 1033 -33.59 -20.19 -43.99
C ASN A 1033 -34.92 -20.98 -44.01
N ASN A 1034 -35.41 -21.43 -42.85
CA ASN A 1034 -36.60 -22.29 -42.70
C ASN A 1034 -36.49 -23.67 -43.36
N GLU A 1035 -35.28 -24.22 -43.49
CA GLU A 1035 -35.10 -25.61 -43.94
C GLU A 1035 -35.23 -26.55 -42.74
N GLN A 1036 -36.01 -27.62 -42.89
CA GLN A 1036 -36.15 -28.66 -41.87
C GLN A 1036 -35.05 -29.71 -42.00
N CYS A 1037 -34.43 -30.07 -40.89
CA CYS A 1037 -33.47 -31.16 -40.77
C CYS A 1037 -33.64 -31.83 -39.39
N ASN A 1038 -32.96 -32.94 -39.15
CA ASN A 1038 -32.97 -33.60 -37.84
C ASN A 1038 -31.57 -33.76 -37.27
N LEU A 1039 -31.46 -33.86 -35.94
CA LEU A 1039 -30.16 -33.94 -35.26
C LEU A 1039 -29.34 -35.17 -35.71
N TYR A 1040 -29.99 -36.31 -35.98
CA TYR A 1040 -29.31 -37.53 -36.45
C TYR A 1040 -28.56 -37.34 -37.76
N GLU A 1041 -28.95 -36.39 -38.61
CA GLU A 1041 -28.21 -36.07 -39.84
C GLU A 1041 -26.80 -35.54 -39.57
N PHE A 1042 -26.57 -35.02 -38.36
CA PHE A 1042 -25.27 -34.50 -37.92
C PHE A 1042 -24.50 -35.52 -37.08
N ILE A 1043 -25.18 -36.19 -36.14
CA ILE A 1043 -24.55 -37.02 -35.09
C ILE A 1043 -24.38 -38.51 -35.44
N ASP A 1044 -24.68 -38.92 -36.69
CA ASP A 1044 -24.24 -40.23 -37.23
C ASP A 1044 -22.70 -40.30 -37.35
N THR A 1045 -22.00 -39.17 -37.25
CA THR A 1045 -20.54 -39.08 -37.12
C THR A 1045 -20.19 -38.21 -35.92
N LYS A 1046 -19.00 -38.37 -35.36
CA LYS A 1046 -18.54 -37.56 -34.23
C LYS A 1046 -18.71 -36.06 -34.45
N ARG A 1047 -19.50 -35.39 -33.59
CA ARG A 1047 -19.82 -33.95 -33.65
C ARG A 1047 -19.87 -33.34 -32.26
N ILE A 1048 -19.62 -32.03 -32.21
CA ILE A 1048 -19.97 -31.19 -31.06
C ILE A 1048 -21.39 -30.67 -31.27
N VAL A 1049 -22.23 -30.80 -30.24
CA VAL A 1049 -23.59 -30.25 -30.17
C VAL A 1049 -23.75 -29.47 -28.88
N CYS A 1050 -24.18 -28.21 -28.97
CA CYS A 1050 -24.41 -27.36 -27.81
C CYS A 1050 -25.82 -26.77 -27.85
N TRP A 1051 -26.62 -27.00 -26.82
CA TRP A 1051 -27.82 -26.23 -26.55
C TRP A 1051 -27.44 -25.00 -25.75
N ILE A 1052 -27.82 -23.82 -26.24
CA ILE A 1052 -27.36 -22.54 -25.71
C ILE A 1052 -28.52 -21.58 -25.52
N LYS A 1053 -28.35 -20.61 -24.61
CA LYS A 1053 -29.28 -19.50 -24.41
C LYS A 1053 -28.53 -18.17 -24.58
N PRO A 1054 -28.38 -17.67 -25.82
CA PRO A 1054 -27.61 -16.46 -26.09
C PRO A 1054 -28.11 -15.25 -25.26
N GLY A 1055 -27.19 -14.41 -24.78
CA GLY A 1055 -27.49 -13.26 -23.93
C GLY A 1055 -27.76 -13.59 -22.46
N ALA A 1056 -27.62 -14.85 -22.03
CA ALA A 1056 -27.73 -15.27 -20.63
C ALA A 1056 -26.45 -15.98 -20.16
N GLU A 1057 -26.01 -15.66 -18.95
CA GLU A 1057 -24.96 -16.45 -18.30
C GLU A 1057 -25.51 -17.83 -17.88
N PRO A 1058 -24.71 -18.91 -17.99
CA PRO A 1058 -23.31 -18.98 -18.39
C PRO A 1058 -23.06 -19.23 -19.90
N THR A 1059 -24.05 -19.03 -20.78
CA THR A 1059 -23.87 -19.24 -22.24
C THR A 1059 -22.90 -18.23 -22.84
N GLU A 1060 -22.90 -16.99 -22.35
CA GLU A 1060 -21.99 -15.94 -22.80
C GLU A 1060 -20.52 -16.33 -22.57
N HIS A 1061 -20.20 -16.96 -21.43
CA HIS A 1061 -18.88 -17.55 -21.19
C HIS A 1061 -18.49 -18.56 -22.28
N LEU A 1062 -19.34 -19.55 -22.60
CA LEU A 1062 -19.04 -20.55 -23.62
C LEU A 1062 -18.83 -19.93 -25.01
N LEU A 1063 -19.68 -18.97 -25.41
CA LEU A 1063 -19.54 -18.32 -26.70
C LEU A 1063 -18.25 -17.49 -26.79
N ASN A 1064 -17.88 -16.79 -25.73
CA ASN A 1064 -16.62 -16.05 -25.66
C ASN A 1064 -15.40 -17.00 -25.69
N GLU A 1065 -15.45 -18.14 -25.00
CA GLU A 1065 -14.40 -19.18 -25.10
C GLU A 1065 -14.25 -19.69 -26.54
N ILE A 1066 -15.36 -19.96 -27.24
CA ILE A 1066 -15.32 -20.38 -28.65
C ILE A 1066 -14.69 -19.29 -29.53
N ILE A 1067 -14.97 -18.01 -29.27
CA ILE A 1067 -14.37 -16.87 -29.98
C ILE A 1067 -12.87 -16.79 -29.72
N GLU A 1068 -12.44 -16.95 -28.46
CA GLU A 1068 -11.03 -16.99 -28.08
C GLU A 1068 -10.30 -18.16 -28.76
N LEU A 1069 -10.99 -19.30 -28.91
CA LEU A 1069 -10.49 -20.51 -29.56
C LEU A 1069 -10.80 -20.57 -31.07
N LYS A 1070 -11.05 -19.43 -31.72
CA LYS A 1070 -11.48 -19.37 -33.12
C LYS A 1070 -10.60 -20.13 -34.11
N GLU A 1071 -9.28 -20.14 -33.87
CA GLU A 1071 -8.34 -20.87 -34.71
C GLU A 1071 -8.53 -22.39 -34.59
N ALA A 1072 -8.65 -22.91 -33.36
CA ALA A 1072 -8.86 -24.33 -33.10
C ALA A 1072 -10.22 -24.81 -33.63
N TYR A 1073 -11.29 -24.05 -33.37
CA TYR A 1073 -12.62 -24.37 -33.90
C TYR A 1073 -12.68 -24.24 -35.42
N GLY A 1074 -11.98 -23.27 -36.01
CA GLY A 1074 -11.91 -23.07 -37.46
C GLY A 1074 -11.19 -24.20 -38.21
N GLN A 1075 -10.32 -24.95 -37.53
CA GLN A 1075 -9.61 -26.12 -38.09
C GLN A 1075 -10.41 -27.43 -38.02
N LEU A 1076 -11.57 -27.45 -37.37
CA LEU A 1076 -12.40 -28.65 -37.29
C LEU A 1076 -12.90 -29.07 -38.68
N SER A 1077 -12.72 -30.35 -39.01
CA SER A 1077 -13.16 -30.92 -40.29
C SER A 1077 -14.69 -31.01 -40.46
N LYS A 1078 -15.43 -30.77 -39.36
CA LYS A 1078 -16.88 -30.84 -39.25
C LYS A 1078 -17.40 -29.61 -38.53
N GLU A 1079 -18.58 -29.15 -38.90
CA GLU A 1079 -19.29 -28.06 -38.23
C GLU A 1079 -19.63 -28.40 -36.75
N VAL A 1080 -19.67 -27.39 -35.90
CA VAL A 1080 -20.19 -27.45 -34.53
C VAL A 1080 -21.64 -27.01 -34.53
N ILE A 1081 -22.54 -27.82 -33.97
CA ILE A 1081 -23.97 -27.52 -33.99
C ILE A 1081 -24.34 -26.75 -32.73
N LEU A 1082 -24.81 -25.51 -32.90
CA LEU A 1082 -25.35 -24.69 -31.84
C LEU A 1082 -26.88 -24.66 -31.97
N LEU A 1083 -27.58 -25.05 -30.91
CA LEU A 1083 -29.03 -25.13 -30.87
C LEU A 1083 -29.58 -24.00 -30.00
N ILE A 1084 -30.49 -23.21 -30.58
CA ILE A 1084 -31.21 -22.09 -29.97
C ILE A 1084 -32.71 -22.39 -29.97
N GLN A 1085 -33.50 -21.72 -29.12
CA GLN A 1085 -34.95 -21.98 -29.02
C GLN A 1085 -35.78 -21.11 -29.97
N HIS A 1086 -35.30 -19.91 -30.26
CA HIS A 1086 -36.08 -18.85 -30.90
C HIS A 1086 -35.33 -18.21 -32.06
N VAL A 1087 -36.05 -17.80 -33.11
CA VAL A 1087 -35.44 -17.20 -34.31
C VAL A 1087 -34.83 -15.83 -34.03
N GLU A 1088 -35.33 -15.12 -33.02
CA GLU A 1088 -34.86 -13.82 -32.60
C GLU A 1088 -33.42 -13.88 -32.05
N GLU A 1089 -33.02 -15.02 -31.47
CA GLU A 1089 -31.70 -15.25 -30.87
C GLU A 1089 -30.57 -15.25 -31.92
N PHE A 1090 -30.88 -15.41 -33.22
CA PHE A 1090 -29.90 -15.20 -34.30
C PHE A 1090 -29.31 -13.77 -34.33
N ASN A 1091 -29.98 -12.81 -33.71
CA ASN A 1091 -29.52 -11.41 -33.63
C ASN A 1091 -28.78 -11.11 -32.32
N ASP A 1092 -28.50 -12.10 -31.49
CA ASP A 1092 -27.70 -11.92 -30.30
C ASP A 1092 -26.25 -11.48 -30.67
N PRO A 1093 -25.71 -10.40 -30.06
CA PRO A 1093 -24.40 -9.87 -30.42
C PRO A 1093 -23.25 -10.86 -30.28
N THR A 1094 -23.21 -11.62 -29.18
CA THR A 1094 -22.12 -12.55 -28.89
C THR A 1094 -22.19 -13.76 -29.81
N LEU A 1095 -23.38 -14.31 -30.04
CA LEU A 1095 -23.59 -15.38 -31.01
C LEU A 1095 -23.22 -14.94 -32.43
N MET A 1096 -23.62 -13.73 -32.85
CA MET A 1096 -23.24 -13.19 -34.16
C MET A 1096 -21.72 -13.04 -34.29
N LYS A 1097 -21.05 -12.55 -33.24
CA LYS A 1097 -19.60 -12.42 -33.21
C LYS A 1097 -18.92 -13.80 -33.31
N ALA A 1098 -19.41 -14.79 -32.56
CA ALA A 1098 -18.93 -16.18 -32.65
C ALA A 1098 -19.05 -16.74 -34.06
N CYS A 1099 -20.22 -16.61 -34.69
CA CYS A 1099 -20.44 -17.09 -36.06
C CYS A 1099 -19.59 -16.33 -37.10
N LYS A 1100 -19.29 -15.05 -36.86
CA LYS A 1100 -18.42 -14.24 -37.74
C LYS A 1100 -16.96 -14.66 -37.65
N GLU A 1101 -16.46 -14.91 -36.44
CA GLU A 1101 -15.06 -15.27 -36.20
C GLU A 1101 -14.78 -16.76 -36.45
N VAL A 1102 -15.79 -17.63 -36.31
CA VAL A 1102 -15.65 -19.09 -36.37
C VAL A 1102 -16.57 -19.69 -37.44
N SER A 1103 -16.00 -19.94 -38.61
CA SER A 1103 -16.75 -20.42 -39.79
C SER A 1103 -17.33 -21.83 -39.67
N SER A 1104 -16.86 -22.63 -38.71
CA SER A 1104 -17.34 -24.00 -38.47
C SER A 1104 -18.62 -24.04 -37.63
N LEU A 1105 -19.11 -22.93 -37.08
CA LEU A 1105 -20.33 -22.92 -36.29
C LEU A 1105 -21.58 -22.97 -37.20
N LYS A 1106 -22.50 -23.86 -36.86
CA LYS A 1106 -23.81 -23.98 -37.49
C LYS A 1106 -24.91 -23.84 -36.45
N VAL A 1107 -25.66 -22.74 -36.55
CA VAL A 1107 -26.77 -22.45 -35.63
C VAL A 1107 -28.09 -22.96 -36.22
N LEU A 1108 -28.83 -23.73 -35.42
CA LEU A 1108 -30.14 -24.29 -35.76
C LEU A 1108 -31.13 -24.06 -34.61
N ILE A 1109 -32.42 -24.03 -34.92
CA ILE A 1109 -33.49 -23.86 -33.94
C ILE A 1109 -34.05 -25.22 -33.54
N GLU A 1110 -34.17 -25.46 -32.23
CA GLU A 1110 -34.95 -26.55 -31.64
C GLU A 1110 -35.89 -25.95 -30.59
N SER A 1111 -37.20 -25.94 -30.86
CA SER A 1111 -38.13 -25.11 -30.07
C SER A 1111 -38.53 -25.68 -28.71
N SER A 1112 -38.25 -26.97 -28.43
CA SER A 1112 -38.80 -27.66 -27.24
C SER A 1112 -37.82 -27.87 -26.09
N PHE A 1113 -36.51 -27.97 -26.36
CA PHE A 1113 -35.44 -28.29 -25.41
C PHE A 1113 -35.82 -29.36 -24.37
N SER A 1114 -36.32 -30.51 -24.82
CA SER A 1114 -36.55 -31.66 -23.92
C SER A 1114 -35.24 -32.41 -23.66
N LEU A 1115 -34.48 -31.96 -22.64
CA LEU A 1115 -33.10 -32.39 -22.36
C LEU A 1115 -32.95 -33.31 -21.14
N ASP A 1116 -34.02 -33.59 -20.39
CA ASP A 1116 -33.99 -34.36 -19.14
C ASP A 1116 -33.30 -35.72 -19.28
N ASP A 1117 -33.57 -36.46 -20.37
CA ASP A 1117 -32.93 -37.75 -20.62
C ASP A 1117 -31.40 -37.65 -20.79
N ILE A 1118 -30.91 -36.52 -21.32
CA ILE A 1118 -29.47 -36.27 -21.49
C ILE A 1118 -28.86 -35.94 -20.13
N TYR A 1119 -29.50 -35.07 -19.34
CA TYR A 1119 -29.06 -34.73 -18.00
C TYR A 1119 -28.99 -35.96 -17.09
N GLU A 1120 -30.06 -36.77 -17.05
CA GLU A 1120 -30.11 -38.03 -16.31
C GLU A 1120 -29.06 -39.03 -16.81
N GLY A 1121 -28.93 -39.20 -18.12
CA GLY A 1121 -27.98 -40.15 -18.72
C GLY A 1121 -26.52 -39.84 -18.38
N PHE A 1122 -26.15 -38.56 -18.33
CA PHE A 1122 -24.81 -38.14 -17.92
C PHE A 1122 -24.64 -38.01 -16.39
N ASN A 1123 -25.69 -38.21 -15.60
CA ASN A 1123 -25.75 -37.90 -14.15
C ASN A 1123 -25.39 -36.44 -13.83
N MET A 1124 -25.89 -35.51 -14.65
CA MET A 1124 -25.70 -34.09 -14.45
C MET A 1124 -26.61 -33.59 -13.32
N LYS A 1125 -26.04 -32.88 -12.36
CA LYS A 1125 -26.81 -32.24 -11.27
C LYS A 1125 -27.29 -30.84 -11.64
N ASP A 1126 -26.64 -30.21 -12.62
CA ASP A 1126 -27.02 -28.89 -13.12
C ASP A 1126 -27.77 -29.07 -14.45
N CYS A 1127 -29.07 -28.79 -14.47
CA CYS A 1127 -29.87 -28.90 -15.70
C CYS A 1127 -29.97 -27.57 -16.46
N ARG A 1128 -29.08 -26.61 -16.19
CA ARG A 1128 -29.04 -25.30 -16.86
C ARG A 1128 -28.19 -25.35 -18.12
N LEU A 1129 -28.49 -24.41 -19.03
CA LEU A 1129 -27.73 -24.18 -20.25
C LEU A 1129 -26.46 -23.38 -19.96
N PRO A 1130 -25.41 -23.46 -20.80
CA PRO A 1130 -25.35 -24.28 -22.00
C PRO A 1130 -25.19 -25.77 -21.66
N LEU A 1131 -25.80 -26.64 -22.45
CA LEU A 1131 -25.52 -28.08 -22.44
C LEU A 1131 -24.67 -28.37 -23.68
N ALA A 1132 -23.41 -28.73 -23.48
CA ALA A 1132 -22.48 -29.09 -24.55
C ALA A 1132 -22.19 -30.60 -24.51
N MET A 1133 -22.09 -31.21 -25.69
CA MET A 1133 -21.93 -32.66 -25.82
C MET A 1133 -21.06 -33.01 -27.03
N ILE A 1134 -20.27 -34.08 -26.89
CA ILE A 1134 -19.72 -34.83 -28.01
C ILE A 1134 -20.64 -36.00 -28.31
N ALA A 1135 -21.15 -36.09 -29.54
CA ALA A 1135 -22.06 -37.16 -29.95
C ALA A 1135 -21.55 -37.89 -31.20
N GLU A 1136 -21.74 -39.21 -31.25
CA GLU A 1136 -21.41 -40.10 -32.36
C GLU A 1136 -22.36 -41.30 -32.35
N ASP A 1137 -22.68 -41.86 -33.52
CA ASP A 1137 -23.59 -43.02 -33.64
C ASP A 1137 -24.91 -42.85 -32.86
N ARG A 1138 -25.43 -41.61 -32.83
CA ARG A 1138 -26.67 -41.22 -32.12
C ARG A 1138 -26.60 -41.36 -30.60
N GLN A 1139 -25.39 -41.39 -30.06
CA GLN A 1139 -25.12 -41.43 -28.63
C GLN A 1139 -24.26 -40.25 -28.23
N GLY A 1140 -24.56 -39.66 -27.08
CA GLY A 1140 -23.68 -38.75 -26.38
C GLY A 1140 -22.57 -39.54 -25.70
N ILE A 1141 -21.33 -39.14 -25.94
CA ILE A 1141 -20.09 -39.74 -25.40
C ILE A 1141 -19.62 -38.97 -24.16
N PHE A 1142 -19.61 -37.65 -24.28
CA PHE A 1142 -19.20 -36.70 -23.24
C PHE A 1142 -20.23 -35.58 -23.17
N GLY A 1143 -20.49 -35.05 -21.98
CA GLY A 1143 -21.44 -33.98 -21.77
C GLY A 1143 -21.01 -33.05 -20.64
N TRP A 1144 -21.30 -31.77 -20.80
CA TRP A 1144 -21.08 -30.69 -19.83
C TRP A 1144 -22.28 -29.76 -19.81
N CYS A 1145 -22.59 -29.19 -18.67
CA CYS A 1145 -23.78 -28.36 -18.49
C CYS A 1145 -23.51 -27.20 -17.52
N GLY A 1146 -24.25 -26.10 -17.66
CA GLY A 1146 -24.16 -24.95 -16.77
C GLY A 1146 -22.81 -24.24 -16.83
N TYR A 1147 -22.36 -23.68 -15.71
CA TYR A 1147 -21.11 -22.92 -15.65
C TYR A 1147 -19.92 -23.84 -15.37
N GLN A 1148 -19.06 -23.97 -16.36
CA GLN A 1148 -17.75 -24.58 -16.24
C GLN A 1148 -16.81 -23.90 -17.24
N VAL A 1149 -15.87 -23.11 -16.72
CA VAL A 1149 -14.86 -22.45 -17.56
C VAL A 1149 -13.96 -23.50 -18.20
N GLY A 1150 -13.73 -23.34 -19.50
CA GLY A 1150 -12.95 -24.25 -20.33
C GLY A 1150 -13.79 -25.33 -21.03
N ILE A 1151 -15.13 -25.28 -20.99
CA ILE A 1151 -15.96 -26.19 -21.81
C ILE A 1151 -15.54 -26.10 -23.28
N GLY A 1152 -15.31 -24.90 -23.81
CA GLY A 1152 -14.89 -24.72 -25.20
C GLY A 1152 -13.61 -25.51 -25.52
N GLN A 1153 -12.62 -25.44 -24.64
CA GLN A 1153 -11.37 -26.18 -24.78
C GLN A 1153 -11.59 -27.70 -24.62
N LEU A 1154 -12.34 -28.12 -23.60
CA LEU A 1154 -12.65 -29.53 -23.35
C LEU A 1154 -13.37 -30.19 -24.54
N LEU A 1155 -14.21 -29.45 -25.25
CA LEU A 1155 -14.86 -29.93 -26.48
C LEU A 1155 -13.84 -30.18 -27.60
N ILE A 1156 -12.86 -29.29 -27.78
CA ILE A 1156 -11.79 -29.45 -28.78
C ILE A 1156 -10.86 -30.61 -28.43
N GLU A 1157 -10.57 -30.83 -27.15
CA GLU A 1157 -9.75 -31.96 -26.74
C GLU A 1157 -10.51 -33.28 -26.91
N SER A 1158 -11.76 -33.32 -26.46
CA SER A 1158 -12.59 -34.52 -26.47
C SER A 1158 -13.07 -34.94 -27.86
N ILE A 1159 -13.20 -34.00 -28.82
CA ILE A 1159 -13.56 -34.36 -30.21
C ILE A 1159 -12.43 -35.13 -30.91
N ASN A 1160 -11.19 -35.03 -30.41
CA ASN A 1160 -10.02 -35.73 -30.96
C ASN A 1160 -9.74 -37.10 -30.27
N ASP A 1161 -10.38 -37.39 -29.13
CA ASP A 1161 -10.22 -38.62 -28.30
C ASP A 1161 -11.16 -39.79 -28.62
#